data_AF-A0A319C644-F1
#
_entry.id   AF-A0A319C644-F1
#
_cell.length_a   1.000
_cell.length_b   1.000
_cell.length_c   1.000
_cell.angle_alpha   90.00
_cell.angle_beta   90.00
_cell.angle_gamma   90.00
#
_symmetry.space_group_name_H-M   'P 1'
#
loop_
_entity.id
_entity.type
_entity.pdbx_description
1 polymer ?
#
loop_
_entity_poly.entity_id
_entity_poly.type
_entity_poly.pdbx_seq_one_letter_code
_entity_poly.pdbx_strand_id
1 'polypeptide(L)'
;MDIHRCRFVPYNPQAINALAFSHPPSAELAGRGVPTLRLAIGRANGDIEIWNPLRGAWFQETVLRGGKDRSIEGLVWTQDPQEPGPEGTKLPGKLRLFSIGYSTAVTEWDLEQGRPLRHSSGNYGEIWCLAAQPRWQPSSRKGASSGPAEGEYTGQHLAAGCADGSIVILSTAEGELQFLRLMRPSTKRSRVLSVTFQNRNTIVAGYADSSIRLFDIRNGQLLRTISLGKGPAGGTKELLVWSVKCLPDGTIVSGDSAGEIRFWDAKNYAMIQRIQGHLADTLDVAVSANGDTVVSGGADQRTVVYRKKDGEKNDKRARWVEVMHRRYHTHDVKTFAVYETRDISVVVSGGPDAAPVVLPLREFGKEHHRKLSSLPQIPQLASSPSSRLVMSFWDREVSIWRMLRGPVSHEIPDGQRHRLVGKVLIQGEENITSAMLSADGKLLVVATNSTIKVFAVRRRKGDEKGTLRVQKLDVPQVLAEDGARVVTVSPDSRWICIVRPNSALYLARIQPAPTAQEKPQILPQLVKLNRASRHLRFEKASHGTLGEYERTVRCVVFSHDSNVVASGDLSGCVDTWVLEQAGEAASKKKPSAGSDDEDSDDEDESPVIAGERWKYAAAESPIPRLKSGVVLLSFRPANLAKTRLLTNGDADNKTKSGGSETRLMALTSEHQLVEFDAAEGKLSDWSRRNPKAFLPAEFRGVKDRAMGCVWDLSKTRERLWLYGTSWLWMFDLNQDFPSPEELTAAADIPAITNTSNNNNTTSTPNKNNTKNQNTQLATTNNNNNTTQKRKRDPTEDDSTAARTTKKPNSGAGDRMSLAQSDIFFGTQMHRIVGNDDSNAEIISLERVSSRPRGDNNNEDEDEDEEDDEERTARNEVALARLRRERQAIETSTPMKRVSLGGRQDKLLAANAAQDVVDSPSAPSKQIVLASGSAEDGSAISKTLPARRWWHTYKYRDLLGIVPLGSGSTYHAGSGDALSSSEEEENEDAGEGFLEVAVVERPMWDVDLPGRYLRDYE
;
A
#
# COMPACT_ATOMS: atom_id res chain seq x y z
N MET A 1 -26.11 -5.81 -5.47
CA MET A 1 -25.31 -5.01 -4.53
C MET A 1 -25.91 -3.62 -4.53
N ASP A 2 -26.60 -3.27 -3.45
CA ASP A 2 -27.22 -1.97 -3.24
C ASP A 2 -26.24 -1.06 -2.51
N ILE A 3 -26.07 0.15 -3.03
CA ILE A 3 -25.00 1.06 -2.63
C ILE A 3 -25.57 2.33 -2.02
N HIS A 4 -25.25 2.57 -0.75
CA HIS A 4 -25.40 3.88 -0.10
C HIS A 4 -24.11 4.67 -0.27
N ARG A 5 -24.09 5.61 -1.21
CA ARG A 5 -22.93 6.49 -1.42
C ARG A 5 -22.90 7.56 -0.34
N CYS A 6 -21.89 7.52 0.52
CA CYS A 6 -21.78 8.33 1.73
C CYS A 6 -20.59 9.28 1.64
N ARG A 7 -20.78 10.55 2.03
CA ARG A 7 -19.72 11.57 2.15
C ARG A 7 -19.78 12.36 3.47
N PHE A 8 -20.62 11.91 4.40
CA PHE A 8 -20.85 12.58 5.68
C PHE A 8 -19.76 12.30 6.72
N VAL A 9 -18.81 11.41 6.43
CA VAL A 9 -17.70 11.08 7.34
C VAL A 9 -16.61 12.15 7.17
N PRO A 10 -16.39 13.02 8.18
CA PRO A 10 -15.51 14.17 8.05
C PRO A 10 -14.05 13.80 8.36
N TYR A 11 -13.53 12.75 7.71
CA TYR A 11 -12.13 12.35 7.88
C TYR A 11 -11.21 13.37 7.19
N ASN A 12 -10.35 14.05 7.95
CA ASN A 12 -9.43 15.04 7.37
C ASN A 12 -8.00 14.48 7.30
N PRO A 13 -7.48 14.13 6.10
CA PRO A 13 -6.08 13.74 5.95
C PRO A 13 -5.17 14.92 6.25
N GLN A 14 -4.02 14.63 6.87
CA GLN A 14 -3.14 15.67 7.43
C GLN A 14 -2.00 16.04 6.48
N ALA A 15 -1.61 17.31 6.53
CA ALA A 15 -0.55 17.87 5.70
C ALA A 15 0.75 17.06 5.79
N ILE A 16 1.44 16.93 4.66
CA ILE A 16 2.78 16.33 4.60
C ILE A 16 3.80 17.44 4.84
N ASN A 17 4.60 17.28 5.89
CA ASN A 17 5.62 18.25 6.27
C ASN A 17 7.04 17.72 5.99
N ALA A 18 7.26 16.40 6.07
CA ALA A 18 8.57 15.80 5.82
C ALA A 18 8.49 14.51 4.99
N LEU A 19 9.48 14.28 4.14
CA LEU A 19 9.66 13.06 3.35
C LEU A 19 11.12 12.58 3.46
N ALA A 20 11.33 11.27 3.62
CA ALA A 20 12.68 10.71 3.62
C ALA A 20 12.70 9.26 3.14
N PHE A 21 13.57 8.94 2.18
CA PHE A 21 13.86 7.56 1.79
C PHE A 21 14.89 6.92 2.73
N SER A 22 14.76 5.61 2.97
CA SER A 22 15.66 4.85 3.84
C SER A 22 17.07 4.67 3.29
N HIS A 23 17.21 4.73 1.96
CA HIS A 23 18.49 4.62 1.27
C HIS A 23 18.75 5.89 0.45
N PRO A 24 20.00 6.37 0.42
CA PRO A 24 20.37 7.50 -0.42
C PRO A 24 20.29 7.10 -1.90
N PRO A 25 20.06 8.08 -2.80
CA PRO A 25 20.11 7.84 -4.22
C PRO A 25 21.54 7.47 -4.66
N SER A 26 21.68 6.48 -5.55
CA SER A 26 22.97 6.01 -6.07
C SER A 26 22.88 5.75 -7.57
N ALA A 27 23.67 6.48 -8.36
CA ALA A 27 23.71 6.28 -9.81
C ALA A 27 24.44 4.99 -10.23
N GLU A 28 25.18 4.36 -9.30
CA GLU A 28 25.99 3.17 -9.56
C GLU A 28 25.23 1.87 -9.30
N LEU A 29 24.17 1.91 -8.49
CA LEU A 29 23.38 0.72 -8.17
C LEU A 29 22.51 0.35 -9.38
N ALA A 30 22.82 -0.79 -10.01
CA ALA A 30 21.97 -1.41 -11.02
C ALA A 30 20.84 -2.23 -10.37
N GLY A 31 19.80 -2.55 -11.14
CA GLY A 31 18.82 -3.55 -10.74
C GLY A 31 17.59 -3.03 -10.00
N ARG A 32 16.88 -3.95 -9.34
CA ARG A 32 15.51 -3.81 -8.79
C ARG A 32 15.39 -2.83 -7.59
N GLY A 33 16.49 -2.16 -7.23
CA GLY A 33 16.65 -1.31 -6.05
C GLY A 33 16.90 -2.14 -4.78
N VAL A 34 17.06 -1.47 -3.64
CA VAL A 34 17.30 -2.20 -2.37
C VAL A 34 15.97 -2.75 -1.84
N PRO A 35 15.84 -4.06 -1.53
CA PRO A 35 14.58 -4.65 -1.04
C PRO A 35 14.01 -3.97 0.22
N THR A 36 14.88 -3.41 1.05
CA THR A 36 14.53 -2.68 2.28
C THR A 36 14.31 -1.19 2.07
N LEU A 37 14.18 -0.74 0.81
CA LEU A 37 13.78 0.61 0.47
C LEU A 37 12.40 0.92 1.04
N ARG A 38 12.33 1.99 1.84
CA ARG A 38 11.11 2.54 2.39
C ARG A 38 11.12 4.05 2.24
N LEU A 39 9.94 4.62 2.05
CA LEU A 39 9.69 6.05 2.16
C LEU A 39 8.96 6.31 3.47
N ALA A 40 9.53 7.14 4.33
CA ALA A 40 8.84 7.69 5.50
C ALA A 40 8.16 9.01 5.14
N ILE A 41 6.89 9.17 5.51
CA ILE A 41 6.09 10.38 5.31
C ILE A 41 5.66 10.92 6.67
N GLY A 42 6.09 12.12 7.01
CA GLY A 42 5.78 12.82 8.26
C GLY A 42 4.58 13.75 8.10
N ARG A 43 3.57 13.54 8.94
CA ARG A 43 2.29 14.27 8.92
C ARG A 43 2.22 15.35 10.01
N ALA A 44 1.38 16.35 9.77
CA ALA A 44 1.15 17.46 10.70
C ALA A 44 0.46 17.07 12.03
N ASN A 45 -0.14 15.89 12.13
CA ASN A 45 -0.72 15.35 13.37
C ASN A 45 0.24 14.43 14.15
N GLY A 46 1.51 14.39 13.74
CA GLY A 46 2.53 13.55 14.37
C GLY A 46 2.61 12.12 13.80
N ASP A 47 1.74 11.72 12.88
CA ASP A 47 1.81 10.40 12.26
C ASP A 47 3.03 10.29 11.33
N ILE A 48 3.67 9.12 11.34
CA ILE A 48 4.70 8.74 10.37
C ILE A 48 4.22 7.52 9.59
N GLU A 49 4.06 7.66 8.29
CA GLU A 49 3.67 6.56 7.41
C GLU A 49 4.90 5.92 6.78
N ILE A 50 4.95 4.59 6.77
CA ILE A 50 6.01 3.83 6.11
C ILE A 50 5.45 3.23 4.83
N TRP A 51 6.00 3.68 3.70
CA TRP A 51 5.61 3.27 2.35
C TRP A 51 6.69 2.42 1.70
N ASN A 52 6.27 1.36 1.03
CA ASN A 52 7.10 0.54 0.17
C ASN A 52 6.83 0.91 -1.30
N PRO A 53 7.84 1.40 -2.05
CA PRO A 53 7.64 1.78 -3.46
C PRO A 53 7.22 0.62 -4.37
N LEU A 54 7.58 -0.63 -4.06
CA LEU A 54 7.25 -1.85 -4.82
C LEU A 54 7.34 -1.66 -6.35
N ARG A 55 8.45 -1.11 -6.86
CA ARG A 55 8.67 -0.84 -8.30
C ARG A 55 7.55 0.00 -8.94
N GLY A 56 7.05 0.97 -8.19
CA GLY A 56 5.96 1.84 -8.61
C GLY A 56 4.57 1.31 -8.28
N ALA A 57 4.42 0.15 -7.63
CA ALA A 57 3.17 -0.35 -7.05
C ALA A 57 3.02 0.06 -5.58
N TRP A 58 3.34 1.32 -5.27
CA TRP A 58 3.33 1.95 -3.95
C TRP A 58 2.31 1.38 -2.95
N PHE A 59 2.80 0.94 -1.79
CA PHE A 59 2.03 0.31 -0.72
C PHE A 59 2.36 0.95 0.63
N GLN A 60 1.34 1.45 1.34
CA GLN A 60 1.48 1.90 2.72
C GLN A 60 1.46 0.68 3.66
N GLU A 61 2.62 0.36 4.23
CA GLU A 61 2.80 -0.82 5.08
C GLU A 61 2.24 -0.60 6.48
N THR A 62 2.68 0.46 7.16
CA THR A 62 2.26 0.81 8.53
C THR A 62 2.20 2.31 8.74
N VAL A 63 1.55 2.72 9.83
CA VAL A 63 1.54 4.10 10.32
C VAL A 63 1.94 4.10 11.80
N LEU A 64 3.04 4.77 12.12
CA LEU A 64 3.45 5.07 13.49
C LEU A 64 2.62 6.25 13.96
N ARG A 65 1.73 6.02 14.92
CA ARG A 65 0.74 7.03 15.33
C ARG A 65 1.37 8.12 16.18
N GLY A 66 1.03 9.36 15.84
CA GLY A 66 1.37 10.55 16.60
C GLY A 66 0.44 10.78 17.78
N GLY A 67 0.22 12.05 18.08
CA GLY A 67 -0.60 12.44 19.20
C GLY A 67 -1.03 13.89 19.11
N LYS A 68 -1.89 14.27 20.04
CA LYS A 68 -2.35 15.64 20.23
C LYS A 68 -1.16 16.58 20.42
N ASP A 69 -1.21 17.73 19.75
CA ASP A 69 -0.20 18.79 19.84
C ASP A 69 1.21 18.33 19.41
N ARG A 70 1.30 17.27 18.60
CA ARG A 70 2.54 16.77 17.98
C ARG A 70 2.46 16.92 16.46
N SER A 71 3.59 17.25 15.85
CA SER A 71 3.75 17.33 14.40
C SER A 71 5.11 16.74 14.01
N ILE A 72 5.25 16.22 12.79
CA ILE A 72 6.53 15.79 12.24
C ILE A 72 7.00 16.82 11.22
N GLU A 73 8.10 17.52 11.50
CA GLU A 73 8.64 18.60 10.64
C GLU A 73 9.89 18.20 9.88
N GLY A 74 10.57 17.14 10.32
CA GLY A 74 11.76 16.64 9.66
C GLY A 74 11.88 15.15 9.92
N LEU A 75 12.36 14.42 8.93
CA LEU A 75 12.61 12.98 8.98
C LEU A 75 13.98 12.69 8.41
N VAL A 76 14.68 11.73 9.02
CA VAL A 76 15.96 11.27 8.50
C VAL A 76 16.18 9.80 8.82
N TRP A 77 16.77 9.10 7.87
CA TRP A 77 17.23 7.73 8.03
C TRP A 77 18.74 7.69 8.22
N THR A 78 19.21 6.85 9.13
CA THR A 78 20.61 6.43 9.20
C THR A 78 20.69 4.92 8.99
N GLN A 79 21.86 4.46 8.56
CA GLN A 79 22.20 3.05 8.55
C GLN A 79 23.42 2.87 9.44
N ASP A 80 23.32 1.96 10.41
CA ASP A 80 24.44 1.61 11.27
C ASP A 80 25.58 0.96 10.46
N PRO A 81 26.81 0.96 10.98
CA PRO A 81 27.93 0.24 10.37
C PRO A 81 27.62 -1.24 10.15
N GLN A 82 28.32 -1.86 9.20
CA GLN A 82 28.19 -3.30 8.96
C GLN A 82 28.67 -4.09 10.18
N GLU A 83 27.92 -5.13 10.52
CA GLU A 83 28.23 -6.04 11.63
C GLU A 83 28.82 -7.36 11.09
N PRO A 84 29.79 -7.96 11.79
CA PRO A 84 30.28 -9.29 11.45
C PRO A 84 29.19 -10.33 11.74
N GLY A 85 28.68 -10.95 10.68
CA GLY A 85 27.72 -12.04 10.74
C GLY A 85 28.37 -13.40 11.04
N PRO A 86 27.54 -14.44 11.23
CA PRO A 86 28.02 -15.81 11.35
C PRO A 86 28.86 -16.17 10.10
N GLU A 87 29.94 -16.93 10.32
CA GLU A 87 30.90 -17.36 9.29
C GLU A 87 31.68 -16.23 8.58
N GLY A 88 31.71 -15.02 9.14
CA GLY A 88 32.49 -13.90 8.58
C GLY A 88 31.80 -13.17 7.42
N THR A 89 30.52 -13.47 7.17
CA THR A 89 29.67 -12.68 6.28
C THR A 89 29.48 -11.27 6.85
N LYS A 90 29.47 -10.22 6.01
CA LYS A 90 29.23 -8.85 6.49
C LYS A 90 27.74 -8.54 6.41
N LEU A 91 27.08 -8.46 7.57
CA LEU A 91 25.67 -8.06 7.63
C LEU A 91 25.57 -6.54 7.50
N PRO A 92 24.65 -6.02 6.68
CA PRO A 92 24.41 -4.59 6.60
C PRO A 92 23.81 -4.11 7.92
N GLY A 93 24.26 -2.94 8.39
CA GLY A 93 23.77 -2.39 9.65
C GLY A 93 22.29 -2.00 9.59
N LYS A 94 21.69 -1.90 10.78
CA LYS A 94 20.28 -1.59 10.99
C LYS A 94 19.93 -0.19 10.48
N LEU A 95 18.76 -0.06 9.85
CA LEU A 95 18.16 1.20 9.47
C LEU A 95 17.41 1.79 10.67
N ARG A 96 17.71 3.05 10.98
CA ARG A 96 17.11 3.78 12.11
C ARG A 96 16.43 5.05 11.59
N LEU A 97 15.27 5.36 12.15
CA LEU A 97 14.46 6.50 11.75
C LEU A 97 14.39 7.54 12.88
N PHE A 98 14.66 8.79 12.54
CA PHE A 98 14.59 9.92 13.46
C PHE A 98 13.67 11.01 12.94
N SER A 99 13.05 11.73 13.87
CA SER A 99 12.16 12.84 13.57
C SER A 99 12.37 14.05 14.48
N ILE A 100 11.91 15.21 14.03
CA ILE A 100 11.74 16.44 14.82
C ILE A 100 10.31 16.96 14.69
N GLY A 101 9.84 17.73 15.66
CA GLY A 101 8.44 18.17 15.72
C GLY A 101 8.23 19.49 16.44
N TYR A 102 8.84 20.58 15.96
CA TYR A 102 8.83 21.92 16.59
C TYR A 102 9.13 21.91 18.10
N SER A 103 10.02 21.01 18.53
CA SER A 103 10.48 20.91 19.91
C SER A 103 12.00 20.96 19.94
N THR A 104 12.58 20.99 21.14
CA THR A 104 14.04 20.89 21.33
C THR A 104 14.55 19.45 21.27
N ALA A 105 13.68 18.49 20.94
CA ALA A 105 14.01 17.07 20.98
C ALA A 105 14.08 16.45 19.57
N VAL A 106 15.10 15.62 19.35
CA VAL A 106 15.13 14.63 18.27
C VAL A 106 14.64 13.31 18.83
N THR A 107 13.68 12.70 18.15
CA THR A 107 13.06 11.43 18.53
C THR A 107 13.55 10.33 17.60
N GLU A 108 14.05 9.23 18.16
CA GLU A 108 14.25 7.99 17.44
C GLU A 108 12.99 7.11 17.55
N TRP A 109 12.63 6.42 16.47
CA TRP A 109 11.47 5.55 16.41
C TRP A 109 11.86 4.07 16.37
N ASP A 110 11.19 3.27 17.19
CA ASP A 110 11.19 1.82 17.06
C ASP A 110 10.20 1.45 15.95
N LEU A 111 10.72 1.01 14.80
CA LEU A 111 9.91 0.60 13.67
C LEU A 111 9.15 -0.70 13.94
N GLU A 112 9.72 -1.61 14.72
CA GLU A 112 9.15 -2.92 15.01
C GLU A 112 7.90 -2.74 15.86
N GLN A 113 7.98 -1.89 16.88
CA GLN A 113 6.89 -1.63 17.83
C GLN A 113 6.00 -0.46 17.39
N GLY A 114 6.52 0.47 16.60
CA GLY A 114 5.79 1.65 16.12
C GLY A 114 5.56 2.71 17.18
N ARG A 115 6.53 2.86 18.10
CA ARG A 115 6.53 3.86 19.19
C ARG A 115 7.86 4.61 19.23
N PRO A 116 7.91 5.80 19.86
CA PRO A 116 9.18 6.46 20.16
C PRO A 116 10.07 5.54 20.99
N LEU A 117 11.31 5.34 20.54
CA LEU A 117 12.30 4.52 21.24
C LEU A 117 13.04 5.34 22.28
N ARG A 118 13.54 6.52 21.88
CA ARG A 118 14.29 7.43 22.74
C ARG A 118 14.22 8.86 22.22
N HIS A 119 14.52 9.81 23.10
CA HIS A 119 14.57 11.23 22.79
C HIS A 119 15.90 11.81 23.23
N SER A 120 16.46 12.71 22.44
CA SER A 120 17.61 13.52 22.81
C SER A 120 17.23 14.98 22.72
N SER A 121 17.37 15.70 23.83
CA SER A 121 17.08 17.13 23.94
C SER A 121 18.21 17.84 24.68
N GLY A 122 18.24 19.16 24.62
CA GLY A 122 19.26 19.94 25.33
C GLY A 122 18.93 21.41 25.41
N ASN A 123 19.88 22.19 25.95
CA ASN A 123 19.75 23.63 26.19
C ASN A 123 20.01 24.46 24.91
N TYR A 124 19.23 24.18 23.87
CA TYR A 124 19.23 24.91 22.59
C TYR A 124 17.78 25.19 22.16
N GLY A 125 17.60 26.04 21.15
CA GLY A 125 16.26 26.40 20.66
C GLY A 125 15.52 25.23 20.00
N GLU A 126 14.25 25.45 19.67
CA GLU A 126 13.45 24.49 18.89
C GLU A 126 14.17 24.09 17.61
N ILE A 127 14.10 22.81 17.24
CA ILE A 127 14.77 22.29 16.06
C ILE A 127 13.85 22.48 14.85
N TRP A 128 14.39 23.09 13.79
CA TRP A 128 13.67 23.43 12.55
C TRP A 128 14.05 22.53 11.39
N CYS A 129 15.28 22.01 11.36
CA CYS A 129 15.76 21.16 10.28
C CYS A 129 16.70 20.07 10.79
N LEU A 130 16.73 18.93 10.10
CA LEU A 130 17.52 17.75 10.47
C LEU A 130 18.17 17.15 9.22
N ALA A 131 19.44 16.73 9.33
CA ALA A 131 20.12 15.97 8.28
C ALA A 131 21.06 14.92 8.89
N ALA A 132 21.24 13.80 8.19
CA ALA A 132 22.21 12.77 8.57
C ALA A 132 23.52 13.01 7.83
N GLN A 133 24.62 12.80 8.55
CA GLN A 133 25.96 12.78 7.99
C GLN A 133 26.04 11.69 6.90
N PRO A 134 26.64 11.95 5.73
CA PRO A 134 26.78 10.95 4.68
C PRO A 134 27.44 9.66 5.18
N ARG A 135 26.97 8.51 4.67
CA ARG A 135 27.54 7.18 4.96
C ARG A 135 29.03 7.18 4.67
N TRP A 136 29.82 6.51 5.53
CA TRP A 136 31.25 6.35 5.29
C TRP A 136 31.48 5.50 4.04
N GLN A 137 32.40 5.93 3.19
CA GLN A 137 32.83 5.18 2.02
C GLN A 137 34.36 5.03 2.05
N PRO A 138 34.90 3.84 1.74
CA PRO A 138 36.34 3.64 1.68
C PRO A 138 36.94 4.50 0.57
N SER A 139 37.99 5.25 0.91
CA SER A 139 38.73 6.03 -0.08
C SER A 139 39.54 5.07 -0.96
N SER A 140 39.11 4.88 -2.22
CA SER A 140 39.94 4.23 -3.23
C SER A 140 40.97 5.24 -3.75
N ARG A 141 42.17 5.24 -3.17
CA ARG A 141 43.34 5.93 -3.75
C ARG A 141 44.34 4.87 -4.17
N LYS A 142 44.54 4.74 -5.49
CA LYS A 142 45.51 3.81 -6.13
C LYS A 142 45.25 2.32 -5.86
N GLY A 143 44.03 1.83 -6.09
CA GLY A 143 43.73 0.39 -6.15
C GLY A 143 43.74 -0.37 -4.81
N ALA A 144 44.19 0.25 -3.73
CA ALA A 144 44.01 -0.26 -2.37
C ALA A 144 42.90 0.54 -1.68
N SER A 145 41.83 -0.12 -1.24
CA SER A 145 40.83 0.50 -0.37
C SER A 145 41.47 0.75 0.99
N SER A 146 41.70 2.01 1.37
CA SER A 146 42.12 2.31 2.73
C SER A 146 40.96 2.02 3.67
N GLY A 147 41.19 1.19 4.68
CA GLY A 147 40.25 1.02 5.80
C GLY A 147 40.00 2.34 6.53
N PRO A 148 39.00 2.39 7.43
CA PRO A 148 38.79 3.55 8.28
C PRO A 148 40.06 3.86 9.09
N ALA A 149 40.30 5.14 9.36
CA ALA A 149 41.39 5.51 10.25
C ALA A 149 41.14 4.92 11.65
N GLU A 150 42.20 4.57 12.38
CA GLU A 150 42.08 4.02 13.73
C GLU A 150 41.29 4.97 14.64
N GLY A 151 40.18 4.48 15.21
CA GLY A 151 39.27 5.28 16.04
C GLY A 151 38.27 6.17 15.27
N GLU A 152 38.23 6.15 13.93
CA GLU A 152 37.21 6.87 13.17
C GLU A 152 35.85 6.17 13.29
N TYR A 153 34.86 6.87 13.84
CA TYR A 153 33.48 6.41 13.81
C TYR A 153 32.99 6.35 12.36
N THR A 154 32.58 5.17 11.90
CA THR A 154 32.12 4.90 10.52
C THR A 154 30.61 5.05 10.33
N GLY A 155 29.84 5.22 11.42
CA GLY A 155 28.40 5.47 11.37
C GLY A 155 28.07 6.91 10.95
N GLN A 156 26.84 7.35 11.24
CA GLN A 156 26.32 8.64 10.77
C GLN A 156 25.87 9.51 11.94
N HIS A 157 26.52 10.64 12.18
CA HIS A 157 25.97 11.64 13.11
C HIS A 157 24.75 12.37 12.52
N LEU A 158 23.94 12.99 13.37
CA LEU A 158 22.83 13.86 12.96
C LEU A 158 23.20 15.32 13.19
N ALA A 159 22.81 16.20 12.27
CA ALA A 159 22.90 17.64 12.40
C ALA A 159 21.49 18.24 12.51
N ALA A 160 21.22 18.95 13.60
CA ALA A 160 19.95 19.60 13.89
C ALA A 160 20.14 21.12 13.93
N GLY A 161 19.46 21.85 13.04
CA GLY A 161 19.47 23.32 13.02
C GLY A 161 18.36 23.89 13.88
N CYS A 162 18.71 24.85 14.75
CA CYS A 162 17.83 25.35 15.80
C CYS A 162 17.35 26.79 15.55
N ALA A 163 16.25 27.15 16.21
CA ALA A 163 15.64 28.47 16.14
C ALA A 163 16.56 29.58 16.71
N ASP A 164 17.43 29.25 17.67
CA ASP A 164 18.38 30.19 18.28
C ASP A 164 19.64 30.43 17.42
N GLY A 165 19.69 29.84 16.22
CA GLY A 165 20.83 29.95 15.29
C GLY A 165 21.96 28.98 15.57
N SER A 166 21.78 28.03 16.49
CA SER A 166 22.75 26.96 16.73
C SER A 166 22.52 25.75 15.82
N ILE A 167 23.59 25.00 15.58
CA ILE A 167 23.56 23.68 14.96
C ILE A 167 24.06 22.68 15.99
N VAL A 168 23.24 21.69 16.31
CA VAL A 168 23.52 20.62 17.25
C VAL A 168 23.94 19.38 16.48
N ILE A 169 25.02 18.73 16.90
CA ILE A 169 25.41 17.41 16.42
C ILE A 169 25.03 16.38 17.47
N LEU A 170 24.29 15.36 17.03
CA LEU A 170 23.94 14.20 17.85
C LEU A 170 24.69 12.97 17.32
N SER A 171 25.31 12.21 18.22
CA SER A 171 25.92 10.93 17.91
C SER A 171 24.88 9.81 17.92
N THR A 172 24.95 8.93 16.93
CA THR A 172 24.14 7.70 16.87
C THR A 172 24.97 6.44 17.16
N ALA A 173 26.16 6.60 17.72
CA ALA A 173 27.07 5.49 18.02
C ALA A 173 26.44 4.51 19.01
N GLU A 174 26.79 3.23 18.89
CA GLU A 174 26.41 2.17 19.84
C GLU A 174 24.88 2.04 20.04
N GLY A 175 24.09 2.37 19.02
CA GLY A 175 22.63 2.30 19.11
C GLY A 175 22.01 3.42 19.96
N GLU A 176 22.79 4.39 20.43
CA GLU A 176 22.32 5.50 21.28
C GLU A 176 21.96 6.76 20.47
N LEU A 177 21.41 7.78 21.14
CA LEU A 177 21.17 9.11 20.58
C LEU A 177 21.61 10.19 21.58
N GLN A 178 22.86 10.64 21.47
CA GLN A 178 23.49 11.50 22.46
C GLN A 178 23.97 12.83 21.88
N PHE A 179 23.86 13.89 22.67
CA PHE A 179 24.44 15.19 22.32
C PHE A 179 25.97 15.07 22.21
N LEU A 180 26.51 15.48 21.05
CA LEU A 180 27.96 15.49 20.81
C LEU A 180 28.52 16.91 20.85
N ARG A 181 27.87 17.86 20.16
CA ARG A 181 28.42 19.21 20.00
C ARG A 181 27.35 20.25 19.68
N LEU A 182 27.60 21.48 20.11
CA LEU A 182 26.87 22.68 19.71
C LEU A 182 27.78 23.62 18.92
N MET A 183 27.36 24.03 17.72
CA MET A 183 28.03 25.04 16.91
C MET A 183 27.16 26.29 16.85
N ARG A 184 27.71 27.44 17.26
CA ARG A 184 27.01 28.72 17.21
C ARG A 184 27.86 29.72 16.42
N PRO A 185 27.45 30.12 15.20
CA PRO A 185 28.25 30.98 14.34
C PRO A 185 28.35 32.44 14.80
N SER A 186 27.37 32.93 15.56
CA SER A 186 27.26 34.34 15.94
C SER A 186 26.41 34.51 17.19
N THR A 187 26.54 35.67 17.84
CA THR A 187 25.61 36.13 18.89
C THR A 187 24.24 36.51 18.32
N LYS A 188 24.15 36.86 17.02
CA LYS A 188 22.88 37.09 16.32
C LYS A 188 22.13 35.75 16.22
N ARG A 189 21.04 35.62 16.99
CA ARG A 189 20.18 34.43 17.07
C ARG A 189 19.22 34.32 15.88
N SER A 190 19.77 34.20 14.67
CA SER A 190 18.96 33.97 13.47
C SER A 190 18.65 32.49 13.31
N ARG A 191 17.38 32.13 13.09
CA ARG A 191 16.94 30.75 12.90
C ARG A 191 17.71 30.05 11.77
N VAL A 192 18.08 28.78 12.01
CA VAL A 192 18.56 27.87 10.97
C VAL A 192 17.33 27.20 10.36
N LEU A 193 17.11 27.37 9.05
CA LEU A 193 15.90 26.88 8.37
C LEU A 193 16.15 25.58 7.59
N SER A 194 17.39 25.35 7.15
CA SER A 194 17.77 24.15 6.42
C SER A 194 19.21 23.79 6.68
N VAL A 195 19.49 22.49 6.71
CA VAL A 195 20.83 21.93 6.93
C VAL A 195 21.04 20.75 5.99
N THR A 196 22.24 20.67 5.43
CA THR A 196 22.70 19.54 4.60
C THR A 196 24.19 19.34 4.78
N PHE A 197 24.71 18.21 4.31
CA PHE A 197 26.14 17.95 4.25
C PHE A 197 26.64 18.15 2.80
N GLN A 198 27.75 18.88 2.65
CA GLN A 198 28.49 18.93 1.37
C GLN A 198 29.36 17.67 1.21
N ASN A 199 29.88 17.17 2.32
CA ASN A 199 30.64 15.94 2.43
C ASN A 199 30.57 15.46 3.89
N ARG A 200 31.23 14.34 4.21
CA ARG A 200 31.20 13.74 5.55
C ARG A 200 31.60 14.71 6.69
N ASN A 201 32.40 15.73 6.41
CA ASN A 201 32.95 16.63 7.43
C ASN A 201 32.40 18.06 7.37
N THR A 202 31.70 18.44 6.31
CA THR A 202 31.29 19.83 6.05
C THR A 202 29.78 19.96 6.00
N ILE A 203 29.22 20.75 6.91
CA ILE A 203 27.81 21.13 6.93
C ILE A 203 27.61 22.43 6.17
N VAL A 204 26.50 22.53 5.44
CA VAL A 204 25.97 23.75 4.82
C VAL A 204 24.61 24.03 5.45
N ALA A 205 24.42 25.24 5.96
CA ALA A 205 23.21 25.64 6.65
C ALA A 205 22.65 26.97 6.10
N GLY A 206 21.36 27.00 5.79
CA GLY A 206 20.61 28.19 5.39
C GLY A 206 19.98 28.88 6.59
N TYR A 207 20.15 30.20 6.69
CA TYR A 207 19.67 31.01 7.82
C TYR A 207 18.53 31.96 7.39
N ALA A 208 17.75 32.38 8.38
CA ALA A 208 16.72 33.41 8.21
C ALA A 208 17.27 34.84 7.98
N ASP A 209 18.59 35.06 8.02
CA ASP A 209 19.23 36.37 7.90
C ASP A 209 19.95 36.58 6.55
N SER A 210 19.42 36.00 5.47
CA SER A 210 19.98 36.09 4.11
C SER A 210 21.38 35.47 3.96
N SER A 211 21.75 34.54 4.83
CA SER A 211 23.07 33.91 4.81
C SER A 211 23.03 32.40 4.71
N ILE A 212 24.02 31.83 4.03
CA ILE A 212 24.37 30.41 4.06
C ILE A 212 25.71 30.29 4.76
N ARG A 213 25.83 29.39 5.73
CA ARG A 213 27.05 29.21 6.53
C ARG A 213 27.54 27.78 6.48
N LEU A 214 28.85 27.63 6.45
CA LEU A 214 29.52 26.34 6.33
C LEU A 214 30.33 26.04 7.58
N PHE A 215 30.23 24.81 8.09
CA PHE A 215 30.90 24.40 9.32
C PHE A 215 31.65 23.09 9.12
N ASP A 216 32.82 22.96 9.76
CA ASP A 216 33.49 21.68 9.92
C ASP A 216 33.01 21.01 11.20
N ILE A 217 32.46 19.81 11.09
CA ILE A 217 31.90 19.09 12.23
C ILE A 217 32.98 18.60 13.21
N ARG A 218 34.22 18.39 12.72
CA ARG A 218 35.31 17.75 13.50
C ARG A 218 35.85 18.68 14.58
N ASN A 219 35.91 19.97 14.29
CA ASN A 219 36.35 21.01 15.25
C ASN A 219 35.25 22.03 15.59
N GLY A 220 34.11 22.02 14.89
CA GLY A 220 33.00 22.93 15.12
C GLY A 220 33.19 24.34 14.56
N GLN A 221 34.21 24.56 13.72
CA GLN A 221 34.57 25.89 13.21
C GLN A 221 33.68 26.31 12.05
N LEU A 222 33.33 27.61 12.03
CA LEU A 222 32.72 28.27 10.88
C LEU A 222 33.78 28.44 9.78
N LEU A 223 33.61 27.77 8.65
CA LEU A 223 34.52 27.82 7.51
C LEU A 223 34.25 29.05 6.64
N ARG A 224 32.98 29.28 6.28
CA ARG A 224 32.57 30.35 5.36
C ARG A 224 31.16 30.83 5.65
N THR A 225 30.90 32.09 5.30
CA THR A 225 29.57 32.71 5.27
C THR A 225 29.36 33.32 3.88
N ILE A 226 28.25 32.95 3.25
CA ILE A 226 27.80 33.40 1.94
C ILE A 226 26.59 34.29 2.16
N SER A 227 26.57 35.50 1.59
CA SER A 227 25.43 36.41 1.65
C SER A 227 24.64 36.33 0.35
N LEU A 228 23.31 36.29 0.46
CA LEU A 228 22.39 36.32 -0.67
C LEU A 228 22.10 37.75 -1.15
N GLY A 229 22.60 38.77 -0.44
CA GLY A 229 22.31 40.17 -0.70
C GLY A 229 20.98 40.63 -0.09
N LYS A 230 20.48 41.78 -0.56
CA LYS A 230 19.22 42.36 -0.08
C LYS A 230 18.04 41.72 -0.80
N GLY A 231 16.92 41.59 -0.08
CA GLY A 231 15.65 41.19 -0.68
C GLY A 231 15.14 42.17 -1.75
N PRO A 232 14.11 41.78 -2.51
CA PRO A 232 13.53 42.59 -3.57
C PRO A 232 13.00 43.94 -3.04
N ALA A 233 13.02 44.96 -3.91
CA ALA A 233 12.53 46.30 -3.56
C ALA A 233 11.03 46.25 -3.22
N GLY A 234 10.65 46.80 -2.05
CA GLY A 234 9.27 46.73 -1.53
C GLY A 234 8.96 45.49 -0.67
N GLY A 235 9.86 44.51 -0.61
CA GLY A 235 9.73 43.31 0.22
C GLY A 235 10.47 43.37 1.57
N THR A 236 10.56 42.23 2.26
CA THR A 236 11.39 42.09 3.46
C THR A 236 12.85 42.30 3.08
N LYS A 237 13.59 43.08 3.88
CA LYS A 237 15.02 43.34 3.63
C LYS A 237 15.87 42.08 3.74
N GLU A 238 15.51 41.18 4.66
CA GLU A 238 16.13 39.87 4.86
C GLU A 238 15.37 38.80 4.05
N LEU A 239 16.13 37.94 3.39
CA LEU A 239 15.68 36.74 2.68
C LEU A 239 15.79 35.53 3.60
N LEU A 240 14.75 34.70 3.62
CA LEU A 240 14.76 33.41 4.31
C LEU A 240 15.32 32.35 3.36
N VAL A 241 16.37 31.62 3.78
CA VAL A 241 16.91 30.50 3.01
C VAL A 241 16.22 29.22 3.44
N TRP A 242 15.07 28.93 2.84
CA TRP A 242 14.21 27.81 3.20
C TRP A 242 14.83 26.44 2.93
N SER A 243 15.62 26.30 1.86
CA SER A 243 16.25 25.02 1.52
C SER A 243 17.65 25.20 0.96
N VAL A 244 18.57 24.35 1.42
CA VAL A 244 19.91 24.17 0.86
C VAL A 244 20.17 22.69 0.57
N LYS A 245 20.68 22.38 -0.62
CA LYS A 245 21.16 21.04 -1.01
C LYS A 245 22.54 21.13 -1.64
N CYS A 246 23.25 20.01 -1.65
CA CYS A 246 24.55 19.88 -2.30
C CYS A 246 24.45 18.87 -3.44
N LEU A 247 24.95 19.25 -4.62
CA LEU A 247 25.16 18.31 -5.72
C LEU A 247 26.33 17.37 -5.40
N PRO A 248 26.44 16.21 -6.08
CA PRO A 248 27.58 15.30 -5.93
C PRO A 248 28.94 15.95 -6.21
N ASP A 249 29.00 16.97 -7.09
CA ASP A 249 30.21 17.75 -7.38
C ASP A 249 30.56 18.79 -6.28
N GLY A 250 29.74 18.88 -5.23
CA GLY A 250 29.87 19.79 -4.11
C GLY A 250 29.25 21.17 -4.32
N THR A 251 28.66 21.46 -5.49
CA THR A 251 27.94 22.71 -5.77
C THR A 251 26.76 22.84 -4.82
N ILE A 252 26.57 24.02 -4.22
CA ILE A 252 25.44 24.27 -3.33
C ILE A 252 24.29 24.84 -4.16
N VAL A 253 23.08 24.36 -3.91
CA VAL A 253 21.84 24.88 -4.47
C VAL A 253 20.99 25.41 -3.33
N SER A 254 20.46 26.63 -3.46
CA SER A 254 19.60 27.24 -2.44
C SER A 254 18.31 27.78 -3.03
N GLY A 255 17.19 27.57 -2.31
CA GLY A 255 15.90 28.20 -2.55
C GLY A 255 15.54 29.17 -1.42
N ASP A 256 14.98 30.33 -1.77
CA ASP A 256 14.70 31.40 -0.80
C ASP A 256 13.30 32.03 -0.91
N SER A 257 12.99 32.91 0.04
CA SER A 257 11.70 33.62 0.15
C SER A 257 11.43 34.67 -0.95
N ALA A 258 12.34 34.89 -1.90
CA ALA A 258 12.06 35.68 -3.09
C ALA A 258 11.66 34.81 -4.30
N GLY A 259 11.57 33.48 -4.12
CA GLY A 259 11.28 32.54 -5.20
C GLY A 259 12.46 32.30 -6.14
N GLU A 260 13.66 32.71 -5.73
CA GLU A 260 14.88 32.48 -6.50
C GLU A 260 15.53 31.14 -6.16
N ILE A 261 16.13 30.51 -7.17
CA ILE A 261 17.04 29.37 -7.06
C ILE A 261 18.43 29.85 -7.41
N ARG A 262 19.39 29.64 -6.49
CA ARG A 262 20.78 30.07 -6.66
C ARG A 262 21.74 28.88 -6.57
N PHE A 263 22.74 28.91 -7.43
CA PHE A 263 23.80 27.91 -7.52
C PHE A 263 25.12 28.54 -7.09
N TRP A 264 25.86 27.86 -6.22
CA TRP A 264 27.11 28.35 -5.64
C TRP A 264 28.23 27.34 -5.84
N ASP A 265 29.39 27.83 -6.26
CA ASP A 265 30.56 27.00 -6.54
C ASP A 265 31.06 26.27 -5.29
N ALA A 266 31.44 25.00 -5.47
CA ALA A 266 31.83 24.11 -4.38
C ALA A 266 33.12 24.55 -3.66
N LYS A 267 34.03 25.24 -4.35
CA LYS A 267 35.39 25.53 -3.88
C LYS A 267 35.53 26.93 -3.35
N ASN A 268 35.08 27.93 -4.11
CA ASN A 268 35.21 29.34 -3.72
C ASN A 268 33.91 29.93 -3.15
N TYR A 269 32.79 29.18 -3.24
CA TYR A 269 31.48 29.58 -2.74
C TYR A 269 30.92 30.86 -3.38
N ALA A 270 31.40 31.19 -4.59
CA ALA A 270 30.86 32.27 -5.39
C ALA A 270 29.55 31.85 -6.07
N MET A 271 28.65 32.80 -6.30
CA MET A 271 27.42 32.54 -7.05
C MET A 271 27.76 32.23 -8.50
N ILE A 272 27.38 31.04 -8.97
CA ILE A 272 27.47 30.62 -10.36
C ILE A 272 26.31 31.20 -11.16
N GLN A 273 25.09 31.03 -10.63
CA GLN A 273 23.87 31.38 -11.35
C GLN A 273 22.71 31.66 -10.38
N ARG A 274 21.79 32.49 -10.83
CA ARG A 274 20.53 32.84 -10.16
C ARG A 274 19.40 32.71 -11.16
N ILE A 275 18.32 32.06 -10.78
CA ILE A 275 17.15 31.79 -11.61
C ILE A 275 15.90 32.17 -10.81
N GLN A 276 15.03 33.02 -11.37
CA GLN A 276 13.70 33.28 -10.81
C GLN A 276 12.79 32.12 -11.21
N GLY A 277 12.62 31.14 -10.32
CA GLY A 277 11.84 29.93 -10.60
C GLY A 277 10.39 30.02 -10.15
N HIS A 278 10.16 30.70 -9.04
CA HIS A 278 8.86 30.76 -8.37
C HIS A 278 8.35 32.18 -8.24
N LEU A 279 7.03 32.31 -8.11
CA LEU A 279 6.33 33.56 -7.82
C LEU A 279 6.11 33.79 -6.33
N ALA A 280 6.53 32.86 -5.48
CA ALA A 280 6.48 32.95 -4.03
C ALA A 280 7.68 32.18 -3.45
N ASP A 281 7.77 32.09 -2.13
CA ASP A 281 8.82 31.36 -1.42
C ASP A 281 9.09 29.98 -2.02
N THR A 282 10.35 29.71 -2.36
CA THR A 282 10.81 28.35 -2.69
C THR A 282 11.00 27.61 -1.38
N LEU A 283 10.15 26.63 -1.09
CA LEU A 283 10.13 25.93 0.20
C LEU A 283 11.14 24.78 0.25
N ASP A 284 11.29 24.03 -0.84
CA ASP A 284 12.27 22.94 -0.89
C ASP A 284 12.87 22.72 -2.29
N VAL A 285 14.07 22.13 -2.29
CA VAL A 285 14.86 21.80 -3.47
C VAL A 285 15.34 20.35 -3.34
N ALA A 286 15.32 19.62 -4.44
CA ALA A 286 15.78 18.26 -4.58
C ALA A 286 16.81 18.15 -5.71
N VAL A 287 17.77 17.24 -5.55
CA VAL A 287 18.88 17.05 -6.48
C VAL A 287 18.92 15.59 -6.94
N SER A 288 19.24 15.37 -8.21
CA SER A 288 19.44 14.02 -8.75
C SER A 288 20.77 13.42 -8.31
N ALA A 289 20.85 12.09 -8.29
CA ALA A 289 22.02 11.30 -7.90
C ALA A 289 23.25 11.58 -8.77
N ASN A 290 23.03 11.86 -10.06
CA ASN A 290 24.08 12.23 -11.01
C ASN A 290 24.43 13.73 -10.97
N GLY A 291 23.65 14.55 -10.27
CA GLY A 291 23.86 16.00 -10.18
C GLY A 291 23.49 16.82 -11.42
N ASP A 292 22.81 16.22 -12.41
CA ASP A 292 22.45 16.90 -13.67
C ASP A 292 21.06 17.55 -13.65
N THR A 293 20.21 17.16 -12.68
CA THR A 293 18.82 17.63 -12.57
C THR A 293 18.55 18.15 -11.16
N VAL A 294 17.86 19.29 -11.09
CA VAL A 294 17.38 19.89 -9.84
C VAL A 294 15.88 20.10 -9.98
N VAL A 295 15.14 19.84 -8.91
CA VAL A 295 13.70 20.11 -8.82
C VAL A 295 13.45 21.04 -7.64
N SER A 296 12.58 22.02 -7.81
CA SER A 296 12.15 22.90 -6.72
C SER A 296 10.64 22.95 -6.60
N GLY A 297 10.18 23.30 -5.41
CA GLY A 297 8.78 23.43 -5.04
C GLY A 297 8.57 24.67 -4.20
N GLY A 298 7.48 25.38 -4.46
CA GLY A 298 7.19 26.66 -3.81
C GLY A 298 5.77 26.76 -3.26
N ALA A 299 5.56 27.85 -2.51
CA ALA A 299 4.24 28.27 -2.03
C ALA A 299 3.30 28.72 -3.16
N ASP A 300 3.83 28.90 -4.38
CA ASP A 300 3.06 29.17 -5.60
C ASP A 300 2.48 27.91 -6.26
N GLN A 301 2.59 26.76 -5.57
CA GLN A 301 2.12 25.43 -5.96
C GLN A 301 2.85 24.84 -7.17
N ARG A 302 3.89 25.51 -7.65
CA ARG A 302 4.66 25.06 -8.80
C ARG A 302 5.72 24.07 -8.36
N THR A 303 5.93 23.06 -9.17
CA THR A 303 7.14 22.25 -9.20
C THR A 303 7.90 22.61 -10.47
N VAL A 304 9.16 23.00 -10.34
CA VAL A 304 10.01 23.43 -11.46
C VAL A 304 11.19 22.47 -11.59
N VAL A 305 11.52 22.09 -12.83
CA VAL A 305 12.65 21.20 -13.13
C VAL A 305 13.72 21.97 -13.87
N TYR A 306 14.95 21.89 -13.39
CA TYR A 306 16.14 22.48 -13.98
C TYR A 306 17.11 21.40 -14.43
N ARG A 307 17.76 21.61 -15.57
CA ARG A 307 18.81 20.73 -16.07
C ARG A 307 20.08 21.52 -16.38
N LYS A 308 21.22 20.91 -16.12
CA LYS A 308 22.52 21.45 -16.54
C LYS A 308 22.69 21.25 -18.05
N LYS A 309 22.73 22.34 -18.81
CA LYS A 309 23.03 22.34 -20.25
C LYS A 309 24.51 22.64 -20.42
N ASP A 310 25.22 21.81 -21.17
CA ASP A 310 26.60 22.08 -21.57
C ASP A 310 26.68 23.35 -22.41
N GLY A 311 27.80 24.05 -22.25
CA GLY A 311 28.10 25.25 -23.01
C GLY A 311 28.21 24.98 -24.52
N GLU A 312 27.72 25.91 -25.34
CA GLU A 312 27.89 25.85 -26.80
C GLU A 312 29.34 26.19 -27.18
N LYS A 313 29.76 25.89 -28.42
CA LYS A 313 31.17 25.94 -28.88
C LYS A 313 31.94 27.23 -28.52
N ASN A 314 31.26 28.37 -28.29
CA ASN A 314 31.86 29.66 -27.94
C ASN A 314 31.77 30.05 -26.45
N ASP A 315 30.90 29.43 -25.64
CA ASP A 315 30.83 29.62 -24.17
C ASP A 315 30.96 28.25 -23.50
N LYS A 316 32.15 27.92 -22.99
CA LYS A 316 32.43 26.60 -22.39
C LYS A 316 31.79 26.40 -21.01
N ARG A 317 31.04 27.38 -20.47
CA ARG A 317 30.43 27.27 -19.14
C ARG A 317 29.07 26.57 -19.24
N ALA A 318 28.95 25.44 -18.54
CA ALA A 318 27.65 24.80 -18.34
C ALA A 318 26.71 25.72 -17.54
N ARG A 319 25.44 25.79 -17.95
CA ARG A 319 24.42 26.63 -17.29
C ARG A 319 23.19 25.80 -16.94
N TRP A 320 22.56 26.16 -15.83
CA TRP A 320 21.28 25.61 -15.44
C TRP A 320 20.16 26.29 -16.23
N VAL A 321 19.25 25.50 -16.78
CA VAL A 321 18.09 26.02 -17.50
C VAL A 321 16.82 25.41 -16.92
N GLU A 322 15.78 26.22 -16.77
CA GLU A 322 14.43 25.73 -16.53
C GLU A 322 13.99 24.91 -17.75
N VAL A 323 13.60 23.66 -17.51
CA VAL A 323 13.10 22.76 -18.54
C VAL A 323 11.58 22.85 -18.62
N MET A 324 10.91 22.80 -17.45
CA MET A 324 9.46 22.84 -17.34
C MET A 324 9.07 23.19 -15.90
N HIS A 325 7.92 23.83 -15.73
CA HIS A 325 7.21 23.88 -14.46
C HIS A 325 5.76 23.41 -14.60
N ARG A 326 5.21 22.83 -13.53
CA ARG A 326 3.82 22.38 -13.49
C ARG A 326 3.28 22.43 -12.07
N ARG A 327 1.98 22.68 -11.94
CA ARG A 327 1.25 22.57 -10.67
C ARG A 327 0.70 21.15 -10.52
N TYR A 328 1.35 20.34 -9.69
CA TYR A 328 0.89 18.98 -9.36
C TYR A 328 0.05 18.94 -8.08
N HIS A 329 0.40 19.80 -7.13
CA HIS A 329 -0.33 19.96 -5.88
C HIS A 329 -1.42 21.01 -6.01
N THR A 330 -2.43 20.88 -5.16
CA THR A 330 -3.51 21.88 -5.01
C THR A 330 -3.19 22.94 -3.96
N HIS A 331 -2.08 22.76 -3.25
CA HIS A 331 -1.54 23.66 -2.24
C HIS A 331 -0.01 23.69 -2.36
N ASP A 332 0.66 24.37 -1.44
CA ASP A 332 2.11 24.58 -1.42
C ASP A 332 2.89 23.26 -1.53
N VAL A 333 4.02 23.28 -2.22
CA VAL A 333 4.92 22.12 -2.28
C VAL A 333 5.97 22.28 -1.19
N LYS A 334 5.77 21.64 -0.04
CA LYS A 334 6.58 21.85 1.17
C LYS A 334 7.90 21.08 1.18
N THR A 335 7.91 19.85 0.67
CA THR A 335 9.04 18.94 0.84
C THR A 335 9.19 17.97 -0.33
N PHE A 336 10.42 17.56 -0.60
CA PHE A 336 10.77 16.50 -1.54
C PHE A 336 11.61 15.40 -0.89
N ALA A 337 11.50 14.18 -1.42
CA ALA A 337 12.47 13.11 -1.24
C ALA A 337 12.82 12.49 -2.61
N VAL A 338 14.10 12.21 -2.82
CA VAL A 338 14.61 11.64 -4.08
C VAL A 338 15.14 10.24 -3.83
N TYR A 339 14.81 9.32 -4.73
CA TYR A 339 15.46 8.02 -4.81
C TYR A 339 15.75 7.68 -6.27
N GLU A 340 17.00 7.33 -6.54
CA GLU A 340 17.43 6.93 -7.87
C GLU A 340 18.41 5.76 -7.80
N THR A 341 18.25 4.86 -8.75
CA THR A 341 19.16 3.78 -9.16
C THR A 341 19.33 3.86 -10.69
N ARG A 342 19.97 2.87 -11.29
CA ARG A 342 20.01 2.74 -12.76
C ARG A 342 18.61 2.64 -13.35
N ASP A 343 17.70 1.91 -12.72
CA ASP A 343 16.38 1.57 -13.27
C ASP A 343 15.23 2.35 -12.64
N ILE A 344 15.35 2.74 -11.37
CA ILE A 344 14.34 3.53 -10.65
C ILE A 344 14.82 4.98 -10.60
N SER A 345 13.97 5.95 -10.92
CA SER A 345 14.32 7.37 -10.81
C SER A 345 13.09 8.21 -10.48
N VAL A 346 12.88 8.43 -9.19
CA VAL A 346 11.69 9.09 -8.67
C VAL A 346 12.03 10.23 -7.72
N VAL A 347 11.23 11.28 -7.79
CA VAL A 347 11.11 12.29 -6.74
C VAL A 347 9.68 12.27 -6.22
N VAL A 348 9.54 12.23 -4.90
CA VAL A 348 8.25 12.32 -4.22
C VAL A 348 8.13 13.69 -3.59
N SER A 349 6.98 14.33 -3.79
CA SER A 349 6.65 15.65 -3.27
C SER A 349 5.43 15.58 -2.36
N GLY A 350 5.39 16.47 -1.37
CA GLY A 350 4.33 16.53 -0.38
C GLY A 350 4.06 17.96 0.08
N GLY A 351 2.84 18.21 0.54
CA GLY A 351 2.40 19.52 1.00
C GLY A 351 1.11 19.49 1.83
N PRO A 352 0.48 20.66 2.05
CA PRO A 352 -0.74 20.78 2.84
C PRO A 352 -1.95 20.05 2.28
N ASP A 353 -1.93 19.67 0.99
CA ASP A 353 -2.99 18.88 0.37
C ASP A 353 -2.93 17.38 0.68
N ALA A 354 -2.03 16.97 1.58
CA ALA A 354 -1.92 15.62 2.16
C ALA A 354 -1.69 14.48 1.16
N ALA A 355 -1.59 14.74 -0.14
CA ALA A 355 -1.43 13.72 -1.16
C ALA A 355 0.03 13.68 -1.63
N PRO A 356 0.75 12.56 -1.46
CA PRO A 356 2.08 12.41 -2.02
C PRO A 356 1.99 12.36 -3.55
N VAL A 357 2.86 13.09 -4.24
CA VAL A 357 2.97 13.05 -5.70
C VAL A 357 4.34 12.52 -6.10
N VAL A 358 4.35 11.44 -6.88
CA VAL A 358 5.54 10.79 -7.42
C VAL A 358 5.77 11.27 -8.85
N LEU A 359 6.96 11.80 -9.11
CA LEU A 359 7.38 12.32 -10.41
C LEU A 359 8.57 11.49 -10.94
N PRO A 360 8.59 11.16 -12.25
CA PRO A 360 9.73 10.50 -12.88
C PRO A 360 10.86 11.53 -13.07
N LEU A 361 11.95 11.42 -12.31
CA LEU A 361 12.98 12.46 -12.27
C LEU A 361 13.81 12.49 -13.58
N ARG A 362 14.25 11.32 -14.05
CA ARG A 362 15.02 11.19 -15.31
C ARG A 362 14.14 11.29 -16.55
N GLU A 363 12.98 10.63 -16.53
CA GLU A 363 12.03 10.56 -17.67
C GLU A 363 10.91 11.59 -17.54
N PHE A 364 11.22 12.75 -16.93
CA PHE A 364 10.28 13.85 -16.77
C PHE A 364 9.76 14.33 -18.12
N GLY A 365 8.43 14.43 -18.26
CA GLY A 365 7.78 14.79 -19.53
C GLY A 365 7.65 13.63 -20.53
N LYS A 366 8.09 12.41 -20.18
CA LYS A 366 7.89 11.18 -20.96
C LYS A 366 7.05 10.13 -20.22
N GLU A 367 7.05 10.15 -18.89
CA GLU A 367 6.20 9.31 -18.05
C GLU A 367 5.19 10.16 -17.27
N HIS A 368 4.02 9.57 -16.99
CA HIS A 368 3.02 10.24 -16.16
C HIS A 368 3.48 10.32 -14.70
N HIS A 369 3.20 11.45 -14.06
CA HIS A 369 3.24 11.53 -12.60
C HIS A 369 2.14 10.66 -11.99
N ARG A 370 2.32 10.29 -10.72
CA ARG A 370 1.30 9.58 -9.95
C ARG A 370 1.00 10.29 -8.65
N LYS A 371 -0.27 10.64 -8.46
CA LYS A 371 -0.80 11.12 -7.18
C LYS A 371 -1.22 9.91 -6.35
N LEU A 372 -0.55 9.68 -5.23
CA LEU A 372 -0.91 8.64 -4.27
C LEU A 372 -2.11 9.09 -3.44
N SER A 373 -2.81 8.12 -2.86
CA SER A 373 -3.95 8.39 -1.98
C SER A 373 -3.50 9.14 -0.72
N SER A 374 -4.27 10.18 -0.35
CA SER A 374 -4.14 10.84 0.96
C SER A 374 -4.89 10.08 2.07
N LEU A 375 -5.74 9.11 1.70
CA LEU A 375 -6.48 8.25 2.62
C LEU A 375 -5.65 7.02 3.02
N PRO A 376 -5.77 6.57 4.27
CA PRO A 376 -5.00 5.43 4.79
C PRO A 376 -5.37 4.12 4.11
N GLN A 377 -4.39 3.23 3.94
CA GLN A 377 -4.60 1.92 3.31
C GLN A 377 -5.46 0.98 4.17
N ILE A 378 -5.37 1.08 5.50
CA ILE A 378 -6.36 0.46 6.41
C ILE A 378 -7.59 1.36 6.43
N PRO A 379 -8.75 0.87 5.99
CA PRO A 379 -10.00 1.59 6.17
C PRO A 379 -10.21 1.92 7.66
N GLN A 380 -10.33 3.21 8.00
CA GLN A 380 -10.69 3.65 9.34
C GLN A 380 -12.22 3.59 9.50
N LEU A 381 -12.80 2.46 9.10
CA LEU A 381 -14.23 2.24 9.00
C LEU A 381 -14.56 0.83 9.48
N ALA A 382 -15.61 0.72 10.30
CA ALA A 382 -16.22 -0.54 10.65
C ALA A 382 -17.74 -0.42 10.56
N SER A 383 -18.42 -1.55 10.48
CA SER A 383 -19.88 -1.60 10.50
C SER A 383 -20.36 -2.65 11.48
N SER A 384 -21.53 -2.40 12.08
CA SER A 384 -22.36 -3.43 12.69
C SER A 384 -23.55 -3.67 11.74
N PRO A 385 -23.54 -4.76 10.95
CA PRO A 385 -24.60 -5.03 9.98
C PRO A 385 -25.96 -5.27 10.63
N SER A 386 -25.99 -5.93 11.81
CA SER A 386 -27.24 -6.22 12.52
C SER A 386 -27.92 -4.96 13.08
N SER A 387 -27.14 -3.99 13.56
CA SER A 387 -27.64 -2.73 14.11
C SER A 387 -27.69 -1.58 13.08
N ARG A 388 -27.25 -1.83 11.84
CA ARG A 388 -27.09 -0.84 10.76
C ARG A 388 -26.30 0.39 11.18
N LEU A 389 -25.20 0.17 11.90
CA LEU A 389 -24.30 1.23 12.34
C LEU A 389 -23.05 1.24 11.46
N VAL A 390 -22.62 2.44 11.08
CA VAL A 390 -21.31 2.70 10.48
C VAL A 390 -20.49 3.46 11.50
N MET A 391 -19.26 3.05 11.72
CA MET A 391 -18.32 3.67 12.63
C MET A 391 -17.07 4.10 11.86
N SER A 392 -16.54 5.26 12.19
CA SER A 392 -15.24 5.72 11.74
C SER A 392 -14.48 6.36 12.90
N PHE A 393 -13.16 6.37 12.82
CA PHE A 393 -12.31 6.92 13.86
C PHE A 393 -11.08 7.60 13.27
N TRP A 394 -10.59 8.63 13.94
CA TRP A 394 -9.37 9.36 13.60
C TRP A 394 -8.91 10.15 14.82
N ASP A 395 -7.62 10.48 14.87
CA ASP A 395 -6.97 11.14 15.99
C ASP A 395 -7.38 10.52 17.33
N ARG A 396 -8.23 11.18 18.12
CA ARG A 396 -8.72 10.68 19.42
C ARG A 396 -10.25 10.47 19.47
N GLU A 397 -10.91 10.49 18.33
CA GLU A 397 -12.37 10.47 18.22
C GLU A 397 -12.87 9.24 17.48
N VAL A 398 -13.95 8.65 17.99
CA VAL A 398 -14.76 7.64 17.30
C VAL A 398 -16.15 8.22 17.07
N SER A 399 -16.60 8.24 15.82
CA SER A 399 -17.95 8.67 15.44
C SER A 399 -18.76 7.49 14.91
N ILE A 400 -20.04 7.41 15.32
CA ILE A 400 -20.96 6.32 15.00
C ILE A 400 -22.24 6.89 14.39
N TRP A 401 -22.56 6.45 13.18
CA TRP A 401 -23.75 6.82 12.43
C TRP A 401 -24.70 5.64 12.27
N ARG A 402 -26.00 5.92 12.24
CA ARG A 402 -27.05 4.96 11.92
C ARG A 402 -27.55 5.20 10.50
N MET A 403 -27.69 4.13 9.72
CA MET A 403 -28.25 4.15 8.37
C MET A 403 -29.72 3.72 8.37
N LEU A 404 -30.62 4.57 7.89
CA LEU A 404 -32.07 4.29 7.85
C LEU A 404 -32.45 3.39 6.66
N ARG A 405 -33.60 2.69 6.74
CA ARG A 405 -34.22 1.92 5.64
C ARG A 405 -35.43 2.68 5.09
N GLY A 406 -35.74 2.55 3.80
CA GLY A 406 -37.03 2.93 3.20
C GLY A 406 -36.98 4.01 2.09
N PRO A 407 -38.06 4.15 1.29
CA PRO A 407 -38.25 5.25 0.35
C PRO A 407 -38.46 6.58 1.09
N VAL A 408 -38.27 7.69 0.38
CA VAL A 408 -38.49 9.04 0.90
C VAL A 408 -39.99 9.22 1.21
N SER A 409 -40.44 8.96 2.43
CA SER A 409 -41.72 9.52 2.89
C SER A 409 -41.51 11.02 3.11
N HIS A 410 -42.51 11.82 2.73
CA HIS A 410 -42.48 13.28 2.69
C HIS A 410 -42.34 13.99 4.07
N GLU A 411 -41.92 13.28 5.12
CA GLU A 411 -41.86 13.80 6.49
C GLU A 411 -40.52 13.50 7.21
N ILE A 412 -39.39 13.52 6.49
CA ILE A 412 -38.07 13.62 7.13
C ILE A 412 -37.63 15.08 7.07
N PRO A 413 -37.53 15.82 8.20
CA PRO A 413 -37.29 17.27 8.20
C PRO A 413 -36.01 17.75 7.49
N ASP A 414 -35.05 16.85 7.25
CA ASP A 414 -33.71 17.16 6.72
C ASP A 414 -33.30 16.35 5.48
N GLY A 415 -34.14 15.42 4.98
CA GLY A 415 -33.78 14.56 3.83
C GLY A 415 -32.56 13.64 4.01
N GLN A 416 -31.90 13.64 5.18
CA GLN A 416 -30.69 12.85 5.44
C GLN A 416 -31.01 11.38 5.76
N ARG A 417 -30.45 10.45 4.97
CA ARG A 417 -30.57 8.98 5.18
C ARG A 417 -29.64 8.40 6.26
N HIS A 418 -28.89 9.26 6.94
CA HIS A 418 -27.93 8.91 7.98
C HIS A 418 -28.14 9.83 9.19
N ARG A 419 -27.77 9.36 10.37
CA ARG A 419 -27.83 10.15 11.61
C ARG A 419 -26.62 9.85 12.48
N LEU A 420 -25.92 10.87 12.95
CA LEU A 420 -24.89 10.71 13.98
C LEU A 420 -25.57 10.33 15.31
N VAL A 421 -25.28 9.14 15.82
CA VAL A 421 -25.93 8.59 17.02
C VAL A 421 -24.99 8.44 18.21
N GLY A 422 -23.67 8.54 17.99
CA GLY A 422 -22.68 8.51 19.07
C GLY A 422 -21.36 9.12 18.63
N LYS A 423 -20.69 9.80 19.57
CA LYS A 423 -19.34 10.33 19.43
C LYS A 423 -18.59 10.05 20.73
N VAL A 424 -17.44 9.40 20.64
CA VAL A 424 -16.63 8.97 21.79
C VAL A 424 -15.26 9.60 21.65
N LEU A 425 -14.90 10.44 22.63
CA LEU A 425 -13.57 11.05 22.71
C LEU A 425 -12.71 10.25 23.68
N ILE A 426 -11.56 9.77 23.22
CA ILE A 426 -10.60 9.04 24.03
C ILE A 426 -9.68 10.03 24.74
N GLN A 427 -9.68 9.97 26.08
CA GLN A 427 -8.75 10.75 26.91
C GLN A 427 -7.32 10.23 26.77
N GLY A 428 -6.36 11.15 26.78
CA GLY A 428 -4.94 10.90 26.56
C GLY A 428 -4.36 11.79 25.45
N GLU A 429 -3.05 11.75 25.25
CA GLU A 429 -2.40 12.48 24.15
C GLU A 429 -2.22 11.64 22.89
N GLU A 430 -2.25 10.31 23.00
CA GLU A 430 -2.00 9.40 21.88
C GLU A 430 -3.21 9.32 20.94
N ASN A 431 -2.91 9.20 19.64
CA ASN A 431 -3.93 8.91 18.64
C ASN A 431 -4.35 7.43 18.69
N ILE A 432 -5.57 7.16 18.24
CA ILE A 432 -6.17 5.82 18.11
C ILE A 432 -5.42 5.05 17.02
N THR A 433 -4.97 3.85 17.37
CA THR A 433 -4.30 2.93 16.44
C THR A 433 -5.32 2.08 15.69
N SER A 434 -6.31 1.57 16.42
CA SER A 434 -7.35 0.67 15.91
C SER A 434 -8.62 0.79 16.75
N ALA A 435 -9.78 0.73 16.11
CA ALA A 435 -11.06 0.62 16.79
C ALA A 435 -11.98 -0.35 16.04
N MET A 436 -12.72 -1.16 16.78
CA MET A 436 -13.64 -2.16 16.24
C MET A 436 -14.99 -2.11 16.95
N LEU A 437 -16.06 -2.19 16.17
CA LEU A 437 -17.43 -2.35 16.65
C LEU A 437 -17.84 -3.81 16.44
N SER A 438 -18.43 -4.45 17.45
CA SER A 438 -18.93 -5.81 17.33
C SER A 438 -20.02 -5.92 16.25
N ALA A 439 -20.17 -7.11 15.66
CA ALA A 439 -21.18 -7.36 14.63
C ALA A 439 -22.61 -7.04 15.12
N ASP A 440 -22.88 -7.21 16.42
CA ASP A 440 -24.14 -6.88 17.07
C ASP A 440 -24.31 -5.38 17.45
N GLY A 441 -23.21 -4.61 17.42
CA GLY A 441 -23.19 -3.18 17.74
C GLY A 441 -23.26 -2.87 19.24
N LYS A 442 -23.06 -3.87 20.11
CA LYS A 442 -23.13 -3.72 21.57
C LYS A 442 -21.78 -3.51 22.25
N LEU A 443 -20.67 -3.83 21.59
CA LEU A 443 -19.32 -3.66 22.12
C LEU A 443 -18.49 -2.80 21.17
N LEU A 444 -17.79 -1.82 21.76
CA LEU A 444 -16.82 -0.97 21.09
C LEU A 444 -15.46 -1.16 21.78
N VAL A 445 -14.47 -1.60 21.02
CA VAL A 445 -13.07 -1.72 21.48
C VAL A 445 -12.26 -0.64 20.79
N VAL A 446 -11.51 0.14 21.56
CA VAL A 446 -10.63 1.19 21.06
C VAL A 446 -9.24 1.00 21.64
N ALA A 447 -8.24 1.00 20.78
CA ALA A 447 -6.84 0.87 21.15
C ALA A 447 -6.03 2.12 20.79
N THR A 448 -5.02 2.35 21.62
CA THR A 448 -3.91 3.30 21.41
C THR A 448 -2.60 2.51 21.50
N ASN A 449 -1.47 3.18 21.29
CA ASN A 449 -0.16 2.53 21.44
C ASN A 449 0.11 2.07 22.88
N SER A 450 -0.47 2.72 23.89
CA SER A 450 -0.25 2.41 25.31
C SER A 450 -1.45 1.77 26.03
N THR A 451 -2.68 2.03 25.58
CA THR A 451 -3.90 1.59 26.31
C THR A 451 -4.98 0.98 25.43
N ILE A 452 -5.72 0.04 25.99
CA ILE A 452 -6.95 -0.53 25.39
C ILE A 452 -8.16 -0.17 26.26
N LYS A 453 -9.22 0.35 25.64
CA LYS A 453 -10.48 0.70 26.30
C LYS A 453 -11.63 -0.02 25.64
N VAL A 454 -12.48 -0.66 26.45
CA VAL A 454 -13.69 -1.35 25.98
C VAL A 454 -14.93 -0.66 26.52
N PHE A 455 -15.93 -0.49 25.66
CA PHE A 455 -17.19 0.16 25.99
C PHE A 455 -18.37 -0.72 25.59
N ALA A 456 -19.38 -0.79 26.45
CA ALA A 456 -20.69 -1.28 26.10
C ALA A 456 -21.50 -0.16 25.44
N VAL A 457 -22.10 -0.46 24.30
CA VAL A 457 -22.93 0.44 23.51
C VAL A 457 -24.38 -0.02 23.64
N ARG A 458 -25.24 0.83 24.21
CA ARG A 458 -26.68 0.56 24.40
C ARG A 458 -27.51 1.67 23.79
N ARG A 459 -28.68 1.35 23.25
CA ARG A 459 -29.65 2.37 22.84
C ARG A 459 -30.27 3.02 24.08
N ARG A 460 -30.44 4.34 24.08
CA ARG A 460 -31.23 5.02 25.13
C ARG A 460 -32.72 4.68 24.95
N LYS A 461 -33.37 4.17 26.00
CA LYS A 461 -34.83 3.94 26.03
C LYS A 461 -35.55 5.30 26.03
N GLY A 462 -36.56 5.47 25.18
CA GLY A 462 -37.39 6.68 25.11
C GLY A 462 -36.82 7.86 24.29
N ASP A 463 -35.66 7.72 23.64
CA ASP A 463 -35.11 8.76 22.76
C ASP A 463 -35.49 8.52 21.30
N GLU A 464 -36.37 9.36 20.75
CA GLU A 464 -36.77 9.38 19.34
C GLU A 464 -35.57 9.63 18.41
N LYS A 465 -34.53 10.33 18.90
CA LYS A 465 -33.31 10.57 18.12
C LYS A 465 -32.45 9.31 18.01
N GLY A 466 -32.65 8.31 18.86
CA GLY A 466 -31.96 7.03 18.82
C GLY A 466 -30.49 7.11 19.22
N THR A 467 -30.14 8.06 20.10
CA THR A 467 -28.76 8.23 20.57
C THR A 467 -28.25 7.01 21.34
N LEU A 468 -26.96 6.74 21.20
CA LEU A 468 -26.27 5.65 21.86
C LEU A 468 -25.74 6.11 23.21
N ARG A 469 -26.00 5.31 24.25
CA ARG A 469 -25.32 5.39 25.54
C ARG A 469 -24.10 4.49 25.47
N VAL A 470 -22.91 5.11 25.55
CA VAL A 470 -21.63 4.42 25.61
C VAL A 470 -21.18 4.38 27.08
N GLN A 471 -20.93 3.18 27.61
CA GLN A 471 -20.52 2.96 28.99
C GLN A 471 -19.20 2.19 29.02
N LYS A 472 -18.19 2.74 29.69
CA LYS A 472 -16.89 2.07 29.87
C LYS A 472 -17.07 0.77 30.67
N LEU A 473 -16.45 -0.30 30.19
CA LEU A 473 -16.36 -1.58 30.88
C LEU A 473 -15.08 -1.64 31.72
N ASP A 474 -15.12 -2.46 32.77
CA ASP A 474 -13.97 -2.71 33.61
C ASP A 474 -13.08 -3.73 32.88
N VAL A 475 -11.87 -3.29 32.53
CA VAL A 475 -10.91 -4.05 31.74
C VAL A 475 -9.77 -4.48 32.67
N PRO A 476 -9.39 -5.77 32.71
CA PRO A 476 -8.24 -6.23 33.49
C PRO A 476 -6.96 -5.46 33.13
N GLN A 477 -6.11 -5.12 34.11
CA GLN A 477 -4.87 -4.36 33.89
C GLN A 477 -3.98 -5.01 32.82
N VAL A 478 -3.82 -6.34 32.87
CA VAL A 478 -3.06 -7.11 31.88
C VAL A 478 -3.55 -6.88 30.45
N LEU A 479 -4.84 -6.62 30.24
CA LEU A 479 -5.40 -6.28 28.93
C LEU A 479 -5.28 -4.80 28.61
N ALA A 480 -5.50 -3.95 29.60
CA ALA A 480 -5.58 -2.50 29.43
C ALA A 480 -4.19 -1.88 29.17
N GLU A 481 -3.16 -2.40 29.81
CA GLU A 481 -1.76 -1.97 29.73
C GLU A 481 -1.10 -2.60 28.48
N ASP A 482 -0.07 -1.96 27.93
CA ASP A 482 0.68 -2.30 26.69
C ASP A 482 0.02 -1.99 25.34
N GLY A 483 -1.21 -1.46 25.33
CA GLY A 483 -1.88 -1.01 24.12
C GLY A 483 -2.03 -2.07 23.02
N ALA A 484 -2.37 -1.64 21.81
CA ALA A 484 -2.47 -2.53 20.66
C ALA A 484 -2.28 -1.79 19.34
N ARG A 485 -1.74 -2.48 18.34
CA ARG A 485 -1.68 -2.03 16.94
C ARG A 485 -2.96 -2.34 16.19
N VAL A 486 -3.51 -3.54 16.40
CA VAL A 486 -4.76 -4.01 15.78
C VAL A 486 -5.62 -4.68 16.84
N VAL A 487 -6.91 -4.37 16.85
CA VAL A 487 -7.91 -5.08 17.65
C VAL A 487 -9.01 -5.63 16.74
N THR A 488 -9.45 -6.85 17.01
CA THR A 488 -10.59 -7.45 16.32
C THR A 488 -11.48 -8.21 17.31
N VAL A 489 -12.77 -8.21 17.05
CA VAL A 489 -13.78 -8.86 17.89
C VAL A 489 -14.37 -10.01 17.11
N SER A 490 -14.52 -11.16 17.75
CA SER A 490 -15.11 -12.33 17.12
C SER A 490 -16.59 -12.06 16.72
N PRO A 491 -17.10 -12.64 15.62
CA PRO A 491 -18.48 -12.41 15.18
C PRO A 491 -19.55 -12.65 16.24
N ASP A 492 -19.36 -13.67 17.08
CA ASP A 492 -20.21 -14.02 18.23
C ASP A 492 -19.96 -13.15 19.49
N SER A 493 -19.03 -12.19 19.44
CA SER A 493 -18.66 -11.29 20.53
C SER A 493 -18.16 -11.99 21.80
N ARG A 494 -17.64 -13.22 21.68
CA ARG A 494 -17.09 -14.02 22.79
C ARG A 494 -15.60 -13.78 23.03
N TRP A 495 -14.86 -13.34 22.02
CA TRP A 495 -13.42 -13.18 22.05
C TRP A 495 -13.00 -11.80 21.49
N ILE A 496 -11.98 -11.21 22.11
CA ILE A 496 -11.25 -10.07 21.56
C ILE A 496 -9.85 -10.55 21.23
N CYS A 497 -9.42 -10.40 19.98
CA CYS A 497 -8.02 -10.58 19.62
C CYS A 497 -7.29 -9.24 19.60
N ILE A 498 -6.12 -9.23 20.23
CA ILE A 498 -5.29 -8.07 20.44
C ILE A 498 -3.93 -8.37 19.86
N VAL A 499 -3.53 -7.55 18.90
CA VAL A 499 -2.17 -7.52 18.37
C VAL A 499 -1.44 -6.39 19.09
N ARG A 500 -0.50 -6.75 19.96
CA ARG A 500 0.34 -5.80 20.69
C ARG A 500 1.27 -5.03 19.73
N PRO A 501 1.86 -3.91 20.17
CA PRO A 501 2.83 -3.15 19.36
C PRO A 501 3.97 -4.01 18.79
N ASN A 502 4.48 -4.96 19.57
CA ASN A 502 5.51 -5.93 19.16
C ASN A 502 4.98 -7.09 18.27
N SER A 503 3.75 -7.00 17.76
CA SER A 503 3.10 -8.03 16.95
C SER A 503 2.85 -9.39 17.64
N ALA A 504 2.90 -9.44 18.97
CA ALA A 504 2.40 -10.57 19.74
C ALA A 504 0.86 -10.59 19.76
N LEU A 505 0.26 -11.77 19.59
CA LEU A 505 -1.18 -11.95 19.56
C LEU A 505 -1.70 -12.50 20.89
N TYR A 506 -2.74 -11.88 21.42
CA TYR A 506 -3.45 -12.33 22.62
C TYR A 506 -4.95 -12.42 22.37
N LEU A 507 -5.60 -13.40 22.99
CA LEU A 507 -7.06 -13.51 23.04
C LEU A 507 -7.56 -13.27 24.46
N ALA A 508 -8.59 -12.43 24.57
CA ALA A 508 -9.31 -12.19 25.80
C ALA A 508 -10.74 -12.70 25.68
N ARG A 509 -11.21 -13.43 26.69
CA ARG A 509 -12.57 -13.96 26.73
C ARG A 509 -13.53 -12.93 27.32
N ILE A 510 -14.63 -12.68 26.63
CA ILE A 510 -15.76 -11.89 27.12
C ILE A 510 -16.83 -12.83 27.65
N GLN A 511 -17.20 -12.65 28.92
CA GLN A 511 -18.38 -13.27 29.51
C GLN A 511 -19.60 -12.37 29.25
N PRO A 512 -20.63 -12.86 28.55
CA PRO A 512 -21.87 -12.11 28.35
C PRO A 512 -22.51 -11.74 29.69
N ALA A 513 -23.20 -10.60 29.74
CA ALA A 513 -23.98 -10.25 30.92
C ALA A 513 -25.10 -11.28 31.15
N PRO A 514 -25.27 -11.82 32.38
CA PRO A 514 -26.31 -12.80 32.66
C PRO A 514 -27.71 -12.18 32.61
N THR A 515 -27.82 -10.87 32.85
CA THR A 515 -29.07 -10.11 32.74
C THR A 515 -28.89 -8.88 31.83
N ALA A 516 -29.97 -8.38 31.23
CA ALA A 516 -29.92 -7.21 30.35
C ALA A 516 -29.50 -5.91 31.06
N GLN A 517 -29.56 -5.88 32.40
CA GLN A 517 -29.16 -4.74 33.22
C GLN A 517 -27.66 -4.77 33.55
N GLU A 518 -27.10 -5.95 33.80
CA GLU A 518 -25.69 -6.14 34.13
C GLU A 518 -24.74 -5.89 32.96
N LYS A 519 -23.45 -5.70 33.27
CA LYS A 519 -22.40 -5.45 32.28
C LYS A 519 -21.74 -6.76 31.87
N PRO A 520 -21.35 -6.93 30.59
CA PRO A 520 -20.44 -8.01 30.22
C PRO A 520 -19.10 -7.82 30.93
N GLN A 521 -18.49 -8.93 31.34
CA GLN A 521 -17.22 -8.94 32.06
C GLN A 521 -16.13 -9.54 31.17
N ILE A 522 -14.94 -8.94 31.19
CA ILE A 522 -13.77 -9.50 30.50
C ILE A 522 -12.98 -10.31 31.51
N LEU A 523 -12.68 -11.57 31.19
CA LEU A 523 -11.89 -12.43 32.06
C LEU A 523 -10.43 -11.94 32.11
N PRO A 524 -9.76 -12.01 33.28
CA PRO A 524 -8.39 -11.53 33.42
C PRO A 524 -7.34 -12.42 32.73
N GLN A 525 -7.66 -13.69 32.49
CA GLN A 525 -6.76 -14.63 31.85
C GLN A 525 -6.69 -14.39 30.33
N LEU A 526 -5.48 -14.18 29.82
CA LEU A 526 -5.21 -14.03 28.39
C LEU A 526 -4.62 -15.31 27.81
N VAL A 527 -5.01 -15.63 26.58
CA VAL A 527 -4.39 -16.70 25.79
C VAL A 527 -3.38 -16.06 24.83
N LYS A 528 -2.09 -16.34 25.00
CA LYS A 528 -1.07 -15.94 24.03
C LYS A 528 -1.11 -16.91 22.84
N LEU A 529 -1.25 -16.39 21.63
CA LEU A 529 -1.19 -17.19 20.41
C LEU A 529 0.24 -17.17 19.88
N ASN A 530 0.96 -18.27 20.09
CA ASN A 530 2.31 -18.43 19.56
C ASN A 530 2.25 -18.61 18.04
N ARG A 531 3.06 -17.81 17.32
CA ARG A 531 3.24 -17.91 15.86
C ARG A 531 4.31 -18.94 15.55
N ALA A 532 4.26 -19.55 14.38
CA ALA A 532 5.33 -20.43 13.94
C ALA A 532 6.67 -19.71 13.94
N SER A 533 7.69 -20.38 14.47
CA SER A 533 9.09 -20.00 14.27
C SER A 533 9.37 -20.18 12.78
N ARG A 534 9.84 -19.10 12.16
CA ARG A 534 10.19 -19.09 10.74
C ARG A 534 11.57 -18.47 10.64
N HIS A 535 12.45 -19.08 9.86
CA HIS A 535 13.72 -18.46 9.54
C HIS A 535 13.42 -17.09 8.92
N LEU A 536 13.95 -16.05 9.56
CA LEU A 536 14.05 -14.72 8.98
C LEU A 536 14.80 -14.87 7.64
N ARG A 537 14.53 -13.98 6.69
CA ARG A 537 14.94 -14.06 5.27
C ARG A 537 16.47 -13.88 5.09
N PHE A 538 17.30 -14.55 5.89
CA PHE A 538 18.75 -14.34 5.98
C PHE A 538 19.57 -15.11 4.93
N GLU A 539 18.97 -15.52 3.82
CA GLU A 539 19.76 -16.05 2.69
C GLU A 539 20.40 -14.92 1.86
N LYS A 540 19.96 -13.66 2.00
CA LYS A 540 20.60 -12.50 1.35
C LYS A 540 20.99 -11.43 2.37
N ALA A 541 22.21 -10.88 2.22
CA ALA A 541 22.77 -9.88 3.12
C ALA A 541 21.81 -8.69 3.36
N SER A 542 21.04 -8.24 2.36
CA SER A 542 20.19 -7.04 2.43
C SER A 542 18.97 -7.13 3.37
N HIS A 543 18.50 -8.33 3.73
CA HIS A 543 17.22 -8.52 4.43
C HIS A 543 17.25 -8.27 5.95
N GLY A 544 18.43 -8.09 6.57
CA GLY A 544 18.56 -7.84 8.02
C GLY A 544 18.37 -6.39 8.45
N THR A 545 18.36 -5.43 7.52
CA THR A 545 18.46 -3.99 7.88
C THR A 545 17.26 -3.42 8.63
N LEU A 546 16.08 -4.04 8.56
CA LEU A 546 14.87 -3.56 9.25
C LEU A 546 14.53 -4.36 10.52
N GLY A 547 15.39 -5.30 10.95
CA GLY A 547 15.11 -6.16 12.10
C GLY A 547 13.83 -6.98 11.95
N GLU A 548 13.00 -7.06 12.99
CA GLU A 548 11.75 -7.81 12.97
C GLU A 548 10.56 -7.06 12.35
N TYR A 549 10.79 -5.88 11.77
CA TYR A 549 9.73 -5.03 11.22
C TYR A 549 8.85 -5.77 10.19
N GLU A 550 9.43 -6.63 9.35
CA GLU A 550 8.67 -7.41 8.37
C GLU A 550 7.69 -8.41 9.02
N ARG A 551 7.93 -8.84 10.27
CA ARG A 551 7.01 -9.70 11.03
C ARG A 551 5.84 -8.93 11.65
N THR A 552 5.71 -7.65 11.33
CA THR A 552 4.58 -6.81 11.71
C THR A 552 3.27 -7.43 11.26
N VAL A 553 2.43 -7.82 12.22
CA VAL A 553 1.09 -8.35 11.94
C VAL A 553 0.21 -7.22 11.41
N ARG A 554 -0.32 -7.42 10.22
CA ARG A 554 -1.04 -6.41 9.46
C ARG A 554 -2.55 -6.60 9.51
N CYS A 555 -2.98 -7.85 9.58
CA CYS A 555 -4.37 -8.26 9.56
C CYS A 555 -4.58 -9.47 10.49
N VAL A 556 -5.69 -9.46 11.22
CA VAL A 556 -6.18 -10.59 12.01
C VAL A 556 -7.67 -10.71 11.78
N VAL A 557 -8.14 -11.92 11.46
CA VAL A 557 -9.54 -12.20 11.15
C VAL A 557 -10.01 -13.46 11.84
N PHE A 558 -11.27 -13.44 12.28
CA PHE A 558 -11.97 -14.62 12.78
C PHE A 558 -12.80 -15.26 11.67
N SER A 559 -12.98 -16.57 11.73
CA SER A 559 -13.99 -17.28 10.96
C SER A 559 -15.39 -16.84 11.39
N HIS A 560 -16.39 -17.06 10.53
CA HIS A 560 -17.77 -16.63 10.77
C HIS A 560 -18.38 -17.25 12.05
N ASP A 561 -17.96 -18.47 12.39
CA ASP A 561 -18.38 -19.21 13.58
C ASP A 561 -17.47 -18.98 14.80
N SER A 562 -16.47 -18.09 14.69
CA SER A 562 -15.49 -17.77 15.73
C SER A 562 -14.61 -18.95 16.21
N ASN A 563 -14.54 -20.06 15.45
CA ASN A 563 -13.75 -21.23 15.84
C ASN A 563 -12.33 -21.23 15.26
N VAL A 564 -12.05 -20.38 14.28
CA VAL A 564 -10.71 -20.24 13.68
C VAL A 564 -10.31 -18.77 13.70
N VAL A 565 -9.05 -18.50 14.01
CA VAL A 565 -8.44 -17.17 13.87
C VAL A 565 -7.23 -17.27 12.97
N ALA A 566 -7.04 -16.28 12.10
CA ALA A 566 -5.92 -16.19 11.17
C ALA A 566 -5.23 -14.84 11.29
N SER A 567 -3.92 -14.83 11.15
CA SER A 567 -3.10 -13.61 11.11
C SER A 567 -2.22 -13.59 9.87
N GLY A 568 -1.94 -12.40 9.35
CA GLY A 568 -1.05 -12.18 8.21
C GLY A 568 -0.09 -11.02 8.48
N ASP A 569 1.18 -11.17 8.10
CA ASP A 569 2.22 -10.18 8.30
C ASP A 569 2.79 -9.58 7.00
N LEU A 570 3.59 -8.50 7.14
CA LEU A 570 4.23 -7.83 6.01
C LEU A 570 5.25 -8.71 5.28
N SER A 571 5.75 -9.75 5.94
CA SER A 571 6.71 -10.70 5.38
C SER A 571 6.04 -11.65 4.38
N GLY A 572 4.72 -11.81 4.45
CA GLY A 572 3.95 -12.76 3.63
C GLY A 572 3.59 -14.05 4.37
N CYS A 573 3.84 -14.14 5.68
CA CYS A 573 3.48 -15.31 6.47
C CYS A 573 2.02 -15.24 6.90
N VAL A 574 1.35 -16.39 6.89
CA VAL A 574 -0.01 -16.57 7.40
C VAL A 574 0.03 -17.66 8.46
N ASP A 575 -0.49 -17.33 9.65
CA ASP A 575 -0.56 -18.24 10.79
C ASP A 575 -2.02 -18.39 11.22
N THR A 576 -2.45 -19.60 11.54
CA THR A 576 -3.85 -19.94 11.85
C THR A 576 -3.95 -20.74 13.16
N TRP A 577 -5.04 -20.55 13.91
CA TRP A 577 -5.33 -21.27 15.16
C TRP A 577 -6.79 -21.71 15.19
N VAL A 578 -7.06 -22.87 15.78
CA VAL A 578 -8.39 -23.51 15.86
C VAL A 578 -8.78 -23.68 17.33
N LEU A 579 -10.07 -23.48 17.61
CA LEU A 579 -10.69 -23.66 18.92
C LEU A 579 -11.12 -25.12 19.10
N GLU A 580 -10.59 -25.78 20.13
CA GLU A 580 -10.95 -27.14 20.53
C GLU A 580 -11.65 -27.14 21.89
N GLN A 581 -12.57 -28.08 22.12
CA GLN A 581 -13.09 -28.33 23.46
C GLN A 581 -12.13 -29.24 24.23
N ALA A 582 -11.73 -28.80 25.42
CA ALA A 582 -10.90 -29.60 26.32
C ALA A 582 -11.76 -30.70 26.96
N GLY A 583 -11.35 -31.97 26.84
CA GLY A 583 -12.02 -33.10 27.48
C GLY A 583 -11.97 -33.01 29.01
N GLU A 584 -12.97 -33.59 29.70
CA GLU A 584 -13.17 -33.49 31.16
C GLU A 584 -11.94 -33.89 32.01
N ALA A 585 -10.98 -34.64 31.46
CA ALA A 585 -9.76 -35.08 32.13
C ALA A 585 -8.76 -33.96 32.47
N ALA A 586 -8.83 -32.79 31.80
CA ALA A 586 -7.91 -31.67 32.05
C ALA A 586 -8.37 -30.71 33.17
N SER A 587 -9.60 -30.87 33.68
CA SER A 587 -10.22 -29.92 34.63
C SER A 587 -9.84 -30.13 36.11
N LYS A 588 -8.97 -31.11 36.43
CA LYS A 588 -8.57 -31.46 37.81
C LYS A 588 -7.05 -31.43 38.02
N LYS A 589 -6.39 -30.30 37.81
CA LYS A 589 -5.17 -29.98 38.57
C LYS A 589 -5.41 -28.69 39.36
N LYS A 590 -5.76 -28.85 40.64
CA LYS A 590 -5.68 -27.76 41.62
C LYS A 590 -4.20 -27.41 41.84
N PRO A 591 -3.85 -26.15 42.15
CA PRO A 591 -2.49 -25.83 42.55
C PRO A 591 -2.30 -26.33 43.99
N SER A 592 -1.63 -27.48 44.16
CA SER A 592 -1.13 -27.89 45.47
C SER A 592 0.25 -27.27 45.65
N ALA A 593 0.38 -26.45 46.69
CA ALA A 593 1.65 -25.92 47.16
C ALA A 593 2.56 -27.05 47.67
N GLY A 594 3.81 -27.04 47.22
CA GLY A 594 4.93 -27.78 47.82
C GLY A 594 5.24 -29.12 47.16
N SER A 595 6.21 -29.11 46.24
CA SER A 595 7.31 -30.09 46.15
C SER A 595 8.20 -29.68 44.98
N ASP A 596 9.48 -29.42 45.27
CA ASP A 596 10.54 -29.32 44.28
C ASP A 596 10.65 -30.66 43.55
N ASP A 597 10.52 -30.64 42.23
CA ASP A 597 11.10 -31.64 41.32
C ASP A 597 11.17 -31.02 39.91
N GLU A 598 12.40 -30.91 39.42
CA GLU A 598 12.81 -30.32 38.15
C GLU A 598 12.51 -31.25 36.96
N ASP A 599 12.35 -30.63 35.78
CA ASP A 599 12.29 -31.19 34.42
C ASP A 599 11.03 -31.99 34.00
N SER A 600 10.04 -31.25 33.49
CA SER A 600 9.06 -31.72 32.51
C SER A 600 8.72 -30.59 31.53
N ASP A 601 9.19 -30.71 30.29
CA ASP A 601 8.94 -29.83 29.13
C ASP A 601 7.45 -29.79 28.70
N ASP A 602 6.56 -29.27 29.55
CA ASP A 602 5.14 -29.02 29.22
C ASP A 602 4.89 -27.53 28.85
N GLU A 603 5.83 -26.86 28.17
CA GLU A 603 5.72 -25.42 27.83
C GLU A 603 4.71 -25.11 26.70
N ASP A 604 4.11 -26.11 26.06
CA ASP A 604 3.30 -25.94 24.84
C ASP A 604 1.76 -26.04 25.02
N GLU A 605 1.25 -26.26 26.24
CA GLU A 605 -0.21 -26.32 26.44
C GLU A 605 -0.84 -24.93 26.59
N SER A 606 -1.51 -24.46 25.53
CA SER A 606 -2.35 -23.25 25.56
C SER A 606 -3.37 -23.32 26.72
N PRO A 607 -3.60 -22.23 27.48
CA PRO A 607 -4.50 -22.25 28.63
C PRO A 607 -5.94 -22.61 28.22
N VAL A 608 -6.55 -23.52 28.99
CA VAL A 608 -7.97 -23.87 28.86
C VAL A 608 -8.82 -22.82 29.58
N ILE A 609 -9.67 -22.10 28.85
CA ILE A 609 -10.59 -21.11 29.41
C ILE A 609 -12.02 -21.56 29.14
N ALA A 610 -12.80 -21.74 30.21
CA ALA A 610 -14.20 -22.19 30.14
C ALA A 610 -14.40 -23.50 29.34
N GLY A 611 -13.43 -24.43 29.40
CA GLY A 611 -13.47 -25.71 28.69
C GLY A 611 -13.08 -25.63 27.21
N GLU A 612 -12.66 -24.46 26.71
CA GLU A 612 -12.19 -24.23 25.34
C GLU A 612 -10.67 -23.96 25.33
N ARG A 613 -9.94 -24.44 24.33
CA ARG A 613 -8.50 -24.18 24.13
C ARG A 613 -8.18 -23.79 22.68
N TRP A 614 -7.27 -22.85 22.50
CA TRP A 614 -6.82 -22.42 21.16
C TRP A 614 -5.50 -23.10 20.81
N LYS A 615 -5.51 -23.93 19.76
CA LYS A 615 -4.32 -24.64 19.29
C LYS A 615 -3.85 -24.09 17.94
N TYR A 616 -2.54 -24.04 17.73
CA TYR A 616 -1.97 -23.72 16.43
C TYR A 616 -2.43 -24.74 15.37
N ALA A 617 -2.99 -24.25 14.26
CA ALA A 617 -3.51 -25.11 13.21
C ALA A 617 -2.35 -25.64 12.35
N ALA A 618 -2.43 -26.91 11.97
CA ALA A 618 -1.40 -27.59 11.17
C ALA A 618 0.05 -27.32 11.66
N ALA A 619 0.31 -27.47 12.96
CA ALA A 619 1.63 -27.22 13.56
C ALA A 619 2.78 -27.99 12.86
N GLU A 620 2.50 -29.18 12.34
CA GLU A 620 3.47 -30.00 11.59
C GLU A 620 3.73 -29.49 10.16
N SER A 621 2.81 -28.71 9.58
CA SER A 621 2.90 -28.21 8.21
C SER A 621 2.28 -26.80 8.11
N PRO A 622 2.99 -25.76 8.59
CA PRO A 622 2.47 -24.40 8.56
C PRO A 622 2.31 -23.91 7.11
N ILE A 623 1.33 -23.02 6.90
CA ILE A 623 1.09 -22.42 5.58
C ILE A 623 2.39 -21.78 5.06
N PRO A 624 2.80 -22.07 3.81
CA PRO A 624 4.03 -21.53 3.24
C PRO A 624 3.97 -20.01 3.11
N ARG A 625 5.14 -19.37 3.20
CA ARG A 625 5.28 -17.92 3.06
C ARG A 625 4.91 -17.50 1.63
N LEU A 626 4.05 -16.49 1.51
CA LEU A 626 3.69 -15.87 0.24
C LEU A 626 4.86 -15.02 -0.31
N LYS A 627 4.90 -14.85 -1.63
CA LYS A 627 5.98 -14.11 -2.33
C LYS A 627 6.10 -12.65 -1.87
N SER A 628 4.96 -12.04 -1.53
CA SER A 628 4.86 -10.65 -1.09
C SER A 628 3.94 -10.52 0.14
N GLY A 629 4.05 -9.38 0.84
CA GLY A 629 3.37 -9.14 2.11
C GLY A 629 1.85 -9.25 2.03
N VAL A 630 1.23 -9.71 3.12
CA VAL A 630 -0.22 -9.89 3.19
C VAL A 630 -0.89 -8.52 3.36
N VAL A 631 -1.78 -8.16 2.44
CA VAL A 631 -2.55 -6.91 2.50
C VAL A 631 -3.91 -7.12 3.13
N LEU A 632 -4.56 -8.24 2.81
CA LEU A 632 -5.91 -8.54 3.24
C LEU A 632 -6.07 -10.04 3.50
N LEU A 633 -6.76 -10.37 4.58
CA LEU A 633 -7.27 -11.70 4.88
C LEU A 633 -8.80 -11.63 5.05
N SER A 634 -9.50 -12.66 4.61
CA SER A 634 -10.92 -12.86 4.93
C SER A 634 -11.29 -14.32 4.84
N PHE A 635 -11.94 -14.85 5.86
CA PHE A 635 -12.63 -16.13 5.74
C PHE A 635 -13.78 -16.00 4.76
N ARG A 636 -14.02 -17.07 4.00
CA ARG A 636 -15.23 -17.24 3.19
C ARG A 636 -16.39 -17.53 4.15
N PRO A 637 -17.49 -16.75 4.13
CA PRO A 637 -18.63 -17.07 4.97
C PRO A 637 -19.34 -18.35 4.47
N ALA A 638 -19.93 -19.11 5.40
CA ALA A 638 -20.63 -20.35 5.07
C ALA A 638 -21.88 -20.09 4.20
N ASN A 639 -22.01 -20.80 3.08
CA ASN A 639 -23.21 -20.73 2.23
C ASN A 639 -24.31 -21.66 2.76
N LEU A 640 -25.08 -21.18 3.76
CA LEU A 640 -26.18 -21.92 4.42
C LEU A 640 -27.24 -22.48 3.44
N ALA A 641 -27.32 -21.92 2.23
CA ALA A 641 -28.30 -22.31 1.24
C ALA A 641 -27.94 -23.64 0.54
N LYS A 642 -26.65 -23.98 0.43
CA LYS A 642 -26.18 -25.30 -0.03
C LYS A 642 -26.28 -26.35 1.07
N THR A 643 -26.12 -25.97 2.34
CA THR A 643 -26.21 -26.89 3.49
C THR A 643 -27.62 -27.48 3.68
N ARG A 644 -28.67 -26.71 3.36
CA ARG A 644 -30.08 -27.18 3.46
C ARG A 644 -30.52 -28.16 2.36
N LEU A 645 -29.79 -28.26 1.24
CA LEU A 645 -30.13 -29.16 0.13
C LEU A 645 -29.65 -30.60 0.35
N LEU A 646 -28.77 -30.85 1.33
CA LEU A 646 -28.17 -32.16 1.58
C LEU A 646 -28.85 -32.96 2.70
N THR A 647 -29.90 -32.45 3.35
CA THR A 647 -30.52 -33.11 4.52
C THR A 647 -31.78 -33.95 4.20
N ASN A 648 -32.12 -34.15 2.93
CA ASN A 648 -33.24 -35.02 2.53
C ASN A 648 -32.72 -36.23 1.74
N GLY A 649 -32.21 -37.24 2.44
CA GLY A 649 -31.84 -38.53 1.84
C GLY A 649 -30.94 -39.37 2.74
N ASP A 650 -31.51 -40.42 3.31
CA ASP A 650 -30.91 -41.58 4.01
C ASP A 650 -30.02 -41.33 5.24
N ALA A 651 -30.60 -41.72 6.39
CA ALA A 651 -29.91 -41.97 7.63
C ALA A 651 -29.04 -43.23 7.50
N ASP A 652 -27.75 -43.05 7.19
CA ASP A 652 -26.75 -44.10 7.41
C ASP A 652 -25.51 -43.54 8.12
N ASN A 653 -25.11 -44.26 9.17
CA ASN A 653 -24.46 -43.73 10.37
C ASN A 653 -22.93 -43.58 10.25
N LYS A 654 -22.43 -42.88 9.22
CA LYS A 654 -21.00 -42.51 9.10
C LYS A 654 -20.80 -41.17 8.36
N THR A 655 -21.01 -40.06 9.04
CA THR A 655 -20.27 -38.76 8.94
C THR A 655 -21.03 -37.67 9.71
N LYS A 656 -20.84 -37.62 11.04
CA LYS A 656 -20.98 -36.35 11.76
C LYS A 656 -19.78 -35.46 11.37
N SER A 657 -19.84 -34.81 10.21
CA SER A 657 -18.97 -33.67 9.90
C SER A 657 -19.79 -32.59 9.22
N GLY A 658 -20.63 -31.91 10.00
CA GLY A 658 -20.97 -30.51 9.74
C GLY A 658 -19.71 -29.67 9.92
N GLY A 659 -18.75 -29.82 9.00
CA GLY A 659 -17.46 -29.14 9.05
C GLY A 659 -17.67 -27.64 8.94
N SER A 660 -17.08 -26.89 9.87
CA SER A 660 -16.99 -25.44 9.77
C SER A 660 -16.31 -25.04 8.46
N GLU A 661 -16.78 -23.98 7.82
CA GLU A 661 -16.19 -23.41 6.61
C GLU A 661 -14.84 -22.74 6.97
N THR A 662 -13.72 -23.43 6.76
CA THR A 662 -12.35 -22.99 7.13
C THR A 662 -11.58 -22.32 6.00
N ARG A 663 -12.23 -22.04 4.86
CA ARG A 663 -11.60 -21.44 3.68
C ARG A 663 -11.20 -19.98 3.95
N LEU A 664 -9.90 -19.70 3.87
CA LEU A 664 -9.29 -18.40 4.13
C LEU A 664 -8.76 -17.80 2.83
N MET A 665 -9.31 -16.66 2.42
CA MET A 665 -8.81 -15.89 1.29
C MET A 665 -7.72 -14.92 1.76
N ALA A 666 -6.60 -14.88 1.03
CA ALA A 666 -5.48 -13.97 1.22
C ALA A 666 -5.18 -13.20 -0.08
N LEU A 667 -4.87 -11.92 0.06
CA LEU A 667 -4.45 -11.06 -1.03
C LEU A 667 -3.13 -10.38 -0.67
N THR A 668 -2.14 -10.51 -1.55
CA THR A 668 -0.79 -9.95 -1.32
C THR A 668 -0.65 -8.52 -1.87
N SER A 669 0.46 -7.86 -1.55
CA SER A 669 0.78 -6.52 -2.06
C SER A 669 1.00 -6.49 -3.57
N GLU A 670 1.28 -7.62 -4.21
CA GLU A 670 1.30 -7.74 -5.67
C GLU A 670 -0.04 -8.16 -6.30
N HIS A 671 -1.14 -8.09 -5.54
CA HIS A 671 -2.47 -8.53 -5.94
C HIS A 671 -2.54 -10.00 -6.37
N GLN A 672 -1.73 -10.87 -5.74
CA GLN A 672 -1.94 -12.30 -5.85
C GLN A 672 -3.08 -12.72 -4.93
N LEU A 673 -4.13 -13.32 -5.51
CA LEU A 673 -5.30 -13.81 -4.78
C LEU A 673 -5.16 -15.32 -4.53
N VAL A 674 -5.16 -15.74 -3.27
CA VAL A 674 -4.89 -17.12 -2.85
C VAL A 674 -5.88 -17.54 -1.75
N GLU A 675 -6.53 -18.68 -1.90
CA GLU A 675 -7.40 -19.32 -0.91
C GLU A 675 -6.73 -20.57 -0.30
N PHE A 676 -6.76 -20.66 1.03
CA PHE A 676 -6.23 -21.75 1.84
C PHE A 676 -7.35 -22.46 2.61
N ASP A 677 -7.15 -23.72 2.96
CA ASP A 677 -7.85 -24.35 4.08
C ASP A 677 -7.08 -24.03 5.37
N ALA A 678 -7.67 -23.20 6.23
CA ALA A 678 -7.01 -22.70 7.43
C ALA A 678 -6.78 -23.78 8.51
N ALA A 679 -7.57 -24.85 8.51
CA ALA A 679 -7.44 -25.94 9.47
C ALA A 679 -6.37 -26.95 9.04
N GLU A 680 -6.31 -27.26 7.74
CA GLU A 680 -5.30 -28.19 7.19
C GLU A 680 -3.98 -27.53 6.81
N GLY A 681 -3.94 -26.20 6.67
CA GLY A 681 -2.73 -25.48 6.23
C GLY A 681 -2.41 -25.65 4.74
N LYS A 682 -3.36 -26.13 3.92
CA LYS A 682 -3.14 -26.44 2.50
C LYS A 682 -3.77 -25.41 1.58
N LEU A 683 -3.17 -25.24 0.40
CA LEU A 683 -3.75 -24.45 -0.69
C LEU A 683 -5.04 -25.10 -1.20
N SER A 684 -6.13 -24.34 -1.33
CA SER A 684 -7.42 -24.84 -1.81
C SER A 684 -7.36 -25.27 -3.27
N ASP A 685 -8.28 -26.15 -3.68
CA ASP A 685 -8.38 -26.60 -5.07
C ASP A 685 -8.71 -25.47 -6.04
N TRP A 686 -9.48 -24.46 -5.59
CA TRP A 686 -9.79 -23.29 -6.41
C TRP A 686 -8.51 -22.50 -6.75
N SER A 687 -7.66 -22.23 -5.77
CA SER A 687 -6.40 -21.51 -5.97
C SER A 687 -5.44 -22.30 -6.85
N ARG A 688 -5.40 -23.62 -6.67
CA ARG A 688 -4.59 -24.54 -7.49
C ARG A 688 -4.97 -24.53 -8.97
N ARG A 689 -6.21 -24.17 -9.31
CA ARG A 689 -6.72 -24.03 -10.69
C ARG A 689 -6.69 -22.58 -11.19
N ASN A 690 -6.50 -21.60 -10.32
CA ASN A 690 -6.55 -20.18 -10.63
C ASN A 690 -5.27 -19.45 -10.16
N PRO A 691 -4.10 -19.75 -10.74
CA PRO A 691 -2.86 -19.03 -10.43
C PRO A 691 -2.93 -17.55 -10.83
N LYS A 692 -2.00 -16.73 -10.31
CA LYS A 692 -1.92 -15.27 -10.57
C LYS A 692 -2.00 -14.93 -12.06
N ALA A 693 -1.38 -15.76 -12.91
CA ALA A 693 -1.35 -15.58 -14.36
C ALA A 693 -2.75 -15.61 -15.03
N PHE A 694 -3.73 -16.28 -14.42
CA PHE A 694 -5.09 -16.40 -14.96
C PHE A 694 -6.00 -15.23 -14.52
N LEU A 695 -5.54 -14.40 -13.57
CA LEU A 695 -6.27 -13.18 -13.22
C LEU A 695 -6.29 -12.19 -14.40
N PRO A 696 -7.36 -11.38 -14.53
CA PRO A 696 -7.47 -10.36 -15.56
C PRO A 696 -6.20 -9.50 -15.68
N ALA A 697 -5.69 -9.30 -16.89
CA ALA A 697 -4.53 -8.44 -17.13
C ALA A 697 -4.77 -7.02 -16.57
N GLU A 698 -5.99 -6.51 -16.71
CA GLU A 698 -6.42 -5.24 -16.13
C GLU A 698 -6.31 -5.20 -14.61
N PHE A 699 -6.64 -6.30 -13.91
CA PHE A 699 -6.51 -6.40 -12.45
C PHE A 699 -5.04 -6.46 -12.04
N ARG A 700 -4.23 -7.27 -12.74
CA ARG A 700 -2.78 -7.35 -12.51
C ARG A 700 -2.06 -6.01 -12.72
N GLY A 701 -2.56 -5.18 -13.64
CA GLY A 701 -2.05 -3.84 -13.92
C GLY A 701 -2.57 -2.74 -12.99
N VAL A 702 -3.47 -3.04 -12.04
CA VAL A 702 -3.93 -2.06 -11.06
C VAL A 702 -2.77 -1.68 -10.16
N LYS A 703 -2.45 -0.39 -10.08
CA LYS A 703 -1.33 0.11 -9.26
C LYS A 703 -1.71 0.43 -7.83
N ASP A 704 -2.96 0.79 -7.55
CA ASP A 704 -3.44 1.09 -6.19
C ASP A 704 -3.74 -0.21 -5.44
N ARG A 705 -3.17 -0.39 -4.24
CA ARG A 705 -3.32 -1.63 -3.47
C ARG A 705 -4.75 -1.77 -2.92
N ALA A 706 -5.18 -3.01 -2.74
CA ALA A 706 -6.52 -3.30 -2.21
C ALA A 706 -6.64 -2.90 -0.74
N MET A 707 -7.75 -2.29 -0.35
CA MET A 707 -8.00 -1.85 1.03
C MET A 707 -8.87 -2.83 1.81
N GLY A 708 -9.79 -3.53 1.12
CA GLY A 708 -10.72 -4.45 1.77
C GLY A 708 -11.53 -5.28 0.78
N CYS A 709 -12.40 -6.13 1.34
CA CYS A 709 -13.32 -6.95 0.57
C CYS A 709 -14.72 -7.03 1.20
N VAL A 710 -15.70 -7.42 0.40
CA VAL A 710 -17.08 -7.71 0.82
C VAL A 710 -17.56 -8.96 0.09
N TRP A 711 -18.26 -9.84 0.81
CA TRP A 711 -18.81 -11.08 0.25
C TRP A 711 -20.28 -10.90 -0.15
N ASP A 712 -20.64 -11.41 -1.33
CA ASP A 712 -22.01 -11.49 -1.85
C ASP A 712 -22.34 -12.96 -2.10
N LEU A 713 -23.01 -13.58 -1.12
CA LEU A 713 -23.36 -15.00 -1.11
C LEU A 713 -24.88 -15.18 -1.23
N SER A 714 -25.30 -16.07 -2.12
CA SER A 714 -26.68 -16.53 -2.25
C SER A 714 -26.70 -18.00 -2.71
N LYS A 715 -27.89 -18.58 -2.92
CA LYS A 715 -28.03 -19.95 -3.48
C LYS A 715 -27.23 -20.15 -4.78
N THR A 716 -27.15 -19.12 -5.61
CA THR A 716 -26.58 -19.19 -6.96
C THR A 716 -25.31 -18.35 -7.16
N ARG A 717 -25.00 -17.42 -6.24
CA ARG A 717 -23.88 -16.47 -6.38
C ARG A 717 -22.88 -16.68 -5.25
N GLU A 718 -21.60 -16.81 -5.61
CA GLU A 718 -20.49 -16.82 -4.65
C GLU A 718 -19.46 -15.79 -5.10
N ARG A 719 -19.73 -14.52 -4.81
CA ARG A 719 -18.98 -13.40 -5.34
C ARG A 719 -18.14 -12.72 -4.27
N LEU A 720 -16.91 -12.42 -4.64
CA LEU A 720 -15.97 -11.63 -3.85
C LEU A 720 -15.84 -10.24 -4.47
N TRP A 721 -16.21 -9.21 -3.72
CA TRP A 721 -15.98 -7.82 -4.09
C TRP A 721 -14.69 -7.33 -3.45
N LEU A 722 -13.72 -6.88 -4.24
CA LEU A 722 -12.48 -6.26 -3.78
C LEU A 722 -12.51 -4.76 -4.11
N TYR A 723 -12.00 -3.92 -3.23
CA TYR A 723 -11.89 -2.50 -3.50
C TYR A 723 -10.54 -1.93 -3.07
N GLY A 724 -10.08 -0.93 -3.81
CA GLY A 724 -8.99 -0.04 -3.43
C GLY A 724 -9.51 1.38 -3.25
N THR A 725 -8.61 2.35 -3.31
CA THR A 725 -8.94 3.78 -3.17
C THR A 725 -9.71 4.33 -4.38
N SER A 726 -9.51 3.76 -5.57
CA SER A 726 -10.00 4.30 -6.86
C SER A 726 -10.75 3.28 -7.73
N TRP A 727 -10.93 2.06 -7.24
CA TRP A 727 -11.47 0.94 -8.02
C TRP A 727 -12.29 -0.03 -7.17
N LEU A 728 -13.21 -0.74 -7.84
CA LEU A 728 -14.02 -1.81 -7.27
C LEU A 728 -14.08 -2.96 -8.28
N TRP A 729 -13.76 -4.17 -7.84
CA TRP A 729 -13.75 -5.42 -8.62
C TRP A 729 -14.70 -6.43 -7.99
N MET A 730 -15.28 -7.29 -8.83
CA MET A 730 -16.10 -8.43 -8.43
C MET A 730 -15.59 -9.66 -9.15
N PHE A 731 -15.34 -10.73 -8.40
CA PHE A 731 -14.98 -12.05 -8.91
C PHE A 731 -16.06 -13.07 -8.55
N ASP A 732 -16.55 -13.82 -9.53
CA ASP A 732 -17.44 -14.96 -9.30
C ASP A 732 -16.59 -16.22 -9.05
N LEU A 733 -16.52 -16.65 -7.79
CA LEU A 733 -15.67 -17.75 -7.36
C LEU A 733 -16.26 -19.13 -7.69
N ASN A 734 -17.50 -19.18 -8.20
CA ASN A 734 -18.06 -20.42 -8.76
C ASN A 734 -17.46 -20.77 -10.13
N GLN A 735 -16.75 -19.84 -10.76
CA GLN A 735 -16.18 -20.01 -12.09
C GLN A 735 -14.65 -19.91 -12.04
N ASP A 736 -13.99 -20.68 -12.89
CA ASP A 736 -12.56 -20.59 -13.10
C ASP A 736 -12.24 -19.49 -14.14
N PHE A 737 -11.14 -18.78 -13.94
CA PHE A 737 -10.70 -17.73 -14.86
C PHE A 737 -10.18 -18.35 -16.18
N PRO A 738 -10.43 -17.74 -17.35
CA PRO A 738 -9.89 -18.24 -18.61
C PRO A 738 -8.36 -18.23 -18.59
N SER A 739 -7.75 -19.21 -19.26
CA SER A 739 -6.30 -19.23 -19.42
C SER A 739 -5.82 -18.08 -20.34
N PRO A 740 -4.56 -17.65 -20.29
CA PRO A 740 -4.04 -16.59 -21.17
C PRO A 740 -4.22 -16.90 -22.65
N GLU A 741 -4.11 -18.17 -23.05
CA GLU A 741 -4.32 -18.63 -24.43
C GLU A 741 -5.80 -18.55 -24.85
N GLU A 742 -6.72 -18.88 -23.94
CA GLU A 742 -8.16 -18.69 -24.18
C GLU A 742 -8.52 -17.20 -24.34
N LEU A 743 -7.85 -16.33 -23.58
CA LEU A 743 -8.04 -14.87 -23.68
C LEU A 743 -7.51 -14.32 -25.00
N THR A 744 -6.33 -14.76 -25.46
CA THR A 744 -5.78 -14.36 -26.77
C THR A 744 -6.64 -14.90 -27.91
N ALA A 745 -7.03 -16.18 -27.85
CA ALA A 745 -7.89 -16.79 -28.87
C ALA A 745 -9.28 -16.13 -28.94
N ALA A 746 -9.81 -15.63 -27.82
CA ALA A 746 -11.08 -14.89 -27.80
C ALA A 746 -10.93 -13.45 -28.33
N ALA A 747 -9.75 -12.83 -28.22
CA ALA A 747 -9.46 -11.51 -28.77
C ALA A 747 -9.32 -11.53 -30.30
N ASP A 748 -8.88 -12.65 -30.88
CA ASP A 748 -8.69 -12.84 -32.32
C ASP A 748 -10.00 -13.09 -33.10
N ILE A 749 -11.16 -13.15 -32.42
CA ILE A 749 -12.47 -13.30 -33.07
C ILE A 749 -13.08 -11.91 -33.34
N PRO A 750 -13.24 -11.48 -34.61
CA PRO A 750 -13.81 -10.18 -34.91
C PRO A 750 -15.26 -10.10 -34.41
N ALA A 751 -15.55 -9.09 -33.60
CA ALA A 751 -16.87 -8.85 -33.03
C ALA A 751 -17.89 -8.57 -34.15
N ILE A 752 -18.74 -9.55 -34.46
CA ILE A 752 -19.92 -9.37 -35.32
C ILE A 752 -20.89 -8.47 -34.55
N THR A 753 -20.96 -7.19 -34.93
CA THR A 753 -21.95 -6.25 -34.43
C THR A 753 -23.33 -6.63 -34.94
N ASN A 754 -24.21 -7.07 -34.04
CA ASN A 754 -25.64 -7.16 -34.29
C ASN A 754 -26.24 -5.75 -34.39
N THR A 755 -26.33 -5.19 -35.59
CA THR A 755 -27.20 -4.06 -35.90
C THR A 755 -28.62 -4.58 -36.12
N SER A 756 -29.52 -4.32 -35.17
CA SER A 756 -30.96 -4.55 -35.30
C SER A 756 -31.59 -3.56 -36.29
N ASN A 757 -32.35 -4.13 -37.21
CA ASN A 757 -33.22 -3.49 -38.21
C ASN A 757 -34.02 -2.30 -37.68
N ASN A 758 -34.01 -1.20 -38.43
CA ASN A 758 -35.13 -0.27 -38.50
C ASN A 758 -35.39 0.07 -39.97
N ASN A 759 -36.47 -0.48 -40.50
CA ASN A 759 -37.07 -0.07 -41.76
C ASN A 759 -37.73 1.31 -41.58
N ASN A 760 -37.42 2.27 -42.44
CA ASN A 760 -38.44 3.14 -43.04
C ASN A 760 -37.90 3.93 -44.26
N THR A 761 -38.59 3.69 -45.38
CA THR A 761 -38.97 4.61 -46.47
C THR A 761 -37.91 5.39 -47.27
N THR A 762 -37.66 4.87 -48.49
CA THR A 762 -37.68 5.56 -49.80
C THR A 762 -37.02 6.94 -49.97
N SER A 763 -35.86 6.98 -50.65
CA SER A 763 -35.68 7.68 -51.94
C SER A 763 -34.23 7.55 -52.44
N THR A 764 -34.07 7.07 -53.68
CA THR A 764 -32.89 7.20 -54.54
C THR A 764 -33.05 8.43 -55.45
N PRO A 765 -32.08 8.85 -56.30
CA PRO A 765 -30.62 8.58 -56.36
C PRO A 765 -29.78 9.88 -56.53
N ASN A 766 -28.45 9.85 -56.32
CA ASN A 766 -27.47 10.04 -57.42
C ASN A 766 -26.00 10.15 -56.99
N LYS A 767 -25.16 9.68 -57.93
CA LYS A 767 -23.71 9.76 -58.03
C LYS A 767 -23.21 11.22 -58.12
N ASN A 768 -22.03 11.52 -57.55
CA ASN A 768 -20.83 11.88 -58.34
C ASN A 768 -19.63 12.32 -57.47
N ASN A 769 -18.45 11.91 -57.96
CA ASN A 769 -17.11 12.41 -57.68
C ASN A 769 -17.03 13.94 -57.55
N THR A 770 -16.14 14.47 -56.69
CA THR A 770 -14.82 15.02 -57.11
C THR A 770 -14.01 15.61 -55.95
N LYS A 771 -12.69 15.59 -56.19
CA LYS A 771 -11.57 16.17 -55.44
C LYS A 771 -11.70 17.69 -55.21
N ASN A 772 -11.19 18.19 -54.08
CA ASN A 772 -10.02 19.08 -53.95
C ASN A 772 -10.10 20.04 -52.74
N GLN A 773 -9.01 20.01 -51.97
CA GLN A 773 -8.16 21.12 -51.49
C GLN A 773 -8.75 22.36 -50.78
N ASN A 774 -8.19 22.54 -49.58
CA ASN A 774 -7.56 23.75 -49.01
C ASN A 774 -8.37 24.88 -48.33
N THR A 775 -7.75 25.25 -47.21
CA THR A 775 -7.60 26.58 -46.58
C THR A 775 -8.71 27.14 -45.68
N GLN A 776 -8.40 27.08 -44.38
CA GLN A 776 -8.39 28.17 -43.39
C GLN A 776 -9.35 29.35 -43.63
N LEU A 777 -10.27 29.54 -42.68
CA LEU A 777 -10.46 30.82 -41.99
C LEU A 777 -11.19 30.60 -40.66
N ALA A 778 -10.71 31.32 -39.66
CA ALA A 778 -11.15 31.32 -38.27
C ALA A 778 -12.57 31.89 -38.11
N THR A 779 -13.32 31.46 -37.08
CA THR A 779 -13.73 32.30 -35.93
C THR A 779 -14.73 31.59 -35.01
N THR A 780 -14.55 31.85 -33.70
CA THR A 780 -15.54 31.90 -32.61
C THR A 780 -16.22 30.63 -32.08
N ASN A 781 -15.78 30.25 -30.87
CA ASN A 781 -16.57 29.97 -29.66
C ASN A 781 -18.05 29.59 -29.84
N ASN A 782 -18.39 28.36 -29.47
CA ASN A 782 -19.42 28.17 -28.46
C ASN A 782 -19.27 26.84 -27.71
N ASN A 783 -19.45 26.95 -26.39
CA ASN A 783 -19.43 25.89 -25.40
C ASN A 783 -20.43 24.78 -25.71
N ASN A 784 -19.99 23.52 -25.56
CA ASN A 784 -20.81 22.49 -24.91
C ASN A 784 -19.90 21.40 -24.34
N ASN A 785 -19.70 21.48 -23.03
CA ASN A 785 -19.07 20.46 -22.20
C ASN A 785 -19.97 19.22 -22.14
N THR A 786 -19.64 18.19 -22.92
CA THR A 786 -20.07 16.82 -22.63
C THR A 786 -18.87 16.02 -22.15
N THR A 787 -18.95 15.61 -20.90
CA THR A 787 -18.03 14.71 -20.19
C THR A 787 -17.73 13.45 -21.01
N GLN A 788 -16.59 13.42 -21.69
CA GLN A 788 -16.06 12.19 -22.28
C GLN A 788 -15.52 11.29 -21.18
N LYS A 789 -16.18 10.14 -21.02
CA LYS A 789 -15.67 8.97 -20.30
C LYS A 789 -14.31 8.62 -20.91
N ARG A 790 -13.23 8.81 -20.14
CA ARG A 790 -11.91 8.24 -20.44
C ARG A 790 -12.04 6.72 -20.47
N LYS A 791 -12.24 6.17 -21.67
CA LYS A 791 -12.00 4.76 -21.97
C LYS A 791 -10.50 4.63 -22.12
N ARG A 792 -9.89 3.70 -21.39
CA ARG A 792 -8.48 3.33 -21.57
C ARG A 792 -8.44 2.59 -22.90
N ASP A 793 -7.87 3.20 -23.94
CA ASP A 793 -7.66 2.47 -25.18
C ASP A 793 -6.65 1.34 -24.91
N PRO A 794 -6.91 0.12 -25.40
CA PRO A 794 -5.92 -0.93 -25.37
C PRO A 794 -4.75 -0.46 -26.23
N THR A 795 -3.57 -0.46 -25.63
CA THR A 795 -2.29 -0.09 -26.25
C THR A 795 -2.14 -0.68 -27.65
N GLU A 796 -1.95 0.16 -28.67
CA GLU A 796 -1.60 -0.21 -30.06
C GLU A 796 -0.16 -0.77 -30.20
N ASP A 797 0.47 -1.23 -29.12
CA ASP A 797 1.84 -1.76 -29.14
C ASP A 797 1.92 -3.29 -29.37
N ASP A 798 0.78 -3.98 -29.54
CA ASP A 798 0.74 -5.45 -29.65
C ASP A 798 0.95 -6.01 -31.07
N SER A 799 1.21 -5.17 -32.09
CA SER A 799 1.35 -5.65 -33.47
C SER A 799 2.79 -5.98 -33.92
N THR A 800 3.80 -5.90 -33.06
CA THR A 800 5.16 -6.37 -33.40
C THR A 800 5.78 -7.15 -32.25
N ALA A 801 5.46 -8.44 -32.20
CA ALA A 801 6.17 -9.43 -31.39
C ALA A 801 7.60 -9.65 -31.93
N ALA A 802 8.52 -8.76 -31.55
CA ALA A 802 9.95 -9.04 -31.54
C ALA A 802 10.46 -8.77 -30.12
N ARG A 803 11.04 -9.79 -29.48
CA ARG A 803 11.64 -9.80 -28.14
C ARG A 803 12.62 -8.64 -27.95
N THR A 804 12.10 -7.47 -27.60
CA THR A 804 12.86 -6.36 -27.05
C THR A 804 12.44 -6.25 -25.60
N THR A 805 13.40 -6.38 -24.70
CA THR A 805 13.21 -6.25 -23.25
C THR A 805 12.49 -4.93 -22.97
N LYS A 806 11.26 -5.00 -22.45
CA LYS A 806 10.48 -3.79 -22.11
C LYS A 806 11.30 -3.03 -21.07
N LYS A 807 11.86 -1.87 -21.45
CA LYS A 807 12.58 -0.99 -20.52
C LYS A 807 11.73 -0.77 -19.26
N PRO A 808 12.26 -1.05 -18.06
CA PRO A 808 11.50 -0.88 -16.83
C PRO A 808 11.06 0.58 -16.65
N ASN A 809 9.87 0.75 -16.06
CA ASN A 809 9.32 2.06 -15.70
C ASN A 809 10.13 2.67 -14.55
N SER A 810 10.31 3.99 -14.54
CA SER A 810 11.04 4.70 -13.47
C SER A 810 10.49 4.46 -12.06
N GLY A 811 9.25 3.98 -11.92
CA GLY A 811 8.55 3.76 -10.66
C GLY A 811 7.52 4.86 -10.32
N ALA A 812 7.40 5.89 -11.16
CA ALA A 812 6.40 6.94 -10.99
C ALA A 812 5.05 6.57 -11.64
N GLY A 813 5.01 6.36 -12.95
CA GLY A 813 3.76 6.18 -13.70
C GLY A 813 4.00 5.70 -15.12
N ASP A 814 2.94 5.30 -15.83
CA ASP A 814 3.09 4.70 -17.17
C ASP A 814 3.67 5.70 -18.17
N ARG A 815 4.34 5.20 -19.22
CA ARG A 815 4.84 6.02 -20.32
C ARG A 815 3.69 6.75 -21.00
N MET A 816 3.93 8.02 -21.31
CA MET A 816 3.00 8.84 -22.06
C MET A 816 3.09 8.47 -23.54
N SER A 817 1.94 8.42 -24.22
CA SER A 817 1.94 8.28 -25.67
C SER A 817 2.49 9.56 -26.31
N LEU A 818 3.08 9.43 -27.51
CA LEU A 818 3.68 10.55 -28.23
C LEU A 818 2.68 11.68 -28.52
N ALA A 819 1.39 11.36 -28.67
CA ALA A 819 0.33 12.35 -28.85
C ALA A 819 0.02 13.18 -27.58
N GLN A 820 0.43 12.70 -26.40
CA GLN A 820 0.19 13.32 -25.10
C GLN A 820 1.46 13.94 -24.50
N SER A 821 2.63 13.72 -25.09
CA SER A 821 3.90 14.25 -24.58
C SER A 821 4.08 15.72 -24.99
N ASP A 822 4.11 16.62 -24.00
CA ASP A 822 4.39 18.05 -24.22
C ASP A 822 5.85 18.31 -24.68
N ILE A 823 6.73 17.32 -24.46
CA ILE A 823 8.15 17.36 -24.84
C ILE A 823 8.41 16.17 -25.78
N PHE A 824 8.55 16.43 -27.07
CA PHE A 824 8.85 15.43 -28.07
C PHE A 824 10.19 15.69 -28.75
N PHE A 825 11.08 14.70 -28.71
CA PHE A 825 12.14 14.54 -29.69
C PHE A 825 11.79 13.33 -30.54
N GLY A 826 11.89 13.46 -31.86
CA GLY A 826 11.73 12.32 -32.77
C GLY A 826 12.60 11.15 -32.32
N THR A 827 12.07 9.93 -32.35
CA THR A 827 12.84 8.71 -32.05
C THR A 827 13.88 8.40 -33.12
N GLN A 828 13.81 9.10 -34.26
CA GLN A 828 14.63 8.93 -35.44
C GLN A 828 15.08 10.30 -35.97
N MET A 829 16.35 10.41 -36.34
CA MET A 829 16.94 11.52 -37.07
C MET A 829 17.39 10.99 -38.43
N HIS A 830 17.01 11.68 -39.51
CA HIS A 830 17.56 11.40 -40.83
C HIS A 830 18.94 12.05 -40.94
N ARG A 831 20.00 11.25 -41.06
CA ARG A 831 21.32 11.72 -41.44
C ARG A 831 21.47 11.54 -42.95
N ILE A 832 21.46 12.64 -43.68
CA ILE A 832 21.73 12.64 -45.12
C ILE A 832 23.25 12.64 -45.30
N VAL A 833 23.80 11.62 -45.96
CA VAL A 833 25.22 11.53 -46.32
C VAL A 833 25.35 11.72 -47.82
N GLY A 834 25.71 12.94 -48.25
CA GLY A 834 25.90 13.30 -49.67
C GLY A 834 25.09 14.52 -50.10
N ASN A 835 25.14 14.86 -51.40
CA ASN A 835 24.40 15.98 -51.99
C ASN A 835 22.95 15.63 -52.37
N ASP A 836 22.56 14.34 -52.33
CA ASP A 836 21.24 13.86 -52.72
C ASP A 836 20.55 13.09 -51.58
N ASP A 837 19.24 13.27 -51.43
CA ASP A 837 18.35 12.65 -50.44
C ASP A 837 18.26 11.10 -50.53
N SER A 838 18.96 10.48 -51.49
CA SER A 838 18.93 9.04 -51.77
C SER A 838 19.70 8.19 -50.75
N ASN A 839 20.62 8.79 -49.99
CA ASN A 839 21.40 8.13 -48.92
C ASN A 839 21.05 8.68 -47.53
N ALA A 840 19.76 8.71 -47.19
CA ALA A 840 19.30 9.05 -45.86
C ALA A 840 19.41 7.84 -44.92
N GLU A 841 20.37 7.88 -43.99
CA GLU A 841 20.45 6.91 -42.90
C GLU A 841 19.48 7.33 -41.78
N ILE A 842 18.59 6.42 -41.37
CA ILE A 842 17.74 6.61 -40.19
C ILE A 842 18.58 6.29 -38.96
N ILE A 843 18.93 7.32 -38.19
CA ILE A 843 19.63 7.17 -36.92
C ILE A 843 18.60 7.21 -35.80
N SER A 844 18.51 6.14 -35.01
CA SER A 844 17.72 6.17 -33.79
C SER A 844 18.34 7.15 -32.79
N LEU A 845 17.56 8.14 -32.35
CA LEU A 845 17.95 9.11 -31.32
C LEU A 845 17.80 8.56 -29.91
N GLU A 846 17.24 7.35 -29.75
CA GLU A 846 17.46 6.57 -28.55
C GLU A 846 18.95 6.27 -28.44
N ARG A 847 19.70 7.17 -27.78
CA ARG A 847 20.98 6.81 -27.17
C ARG A 847 20.68 5.65 -26.23
N VAL A 848 20.83 4.42 -26.72
CA VAL A 848 21.19 3.29 -25.88
C VAL A 848 22.53 3.71 -25.31
N SER A 849 22.54 4.29 -24.11
CA SER A 849 23.77 4.43 -23.37
C SER A 849 24.19 3.03 -22.96
N SER A 850 24.77 2.27 -23.90
CA SER A 850 25.66 1.17 -23.59
C SER A 850 26.93 1.80 -23.01
N ARG A 851 26.81 2.32 -21.77
CA ARG A 851 27.99 2.52 -20.94
C ARG A 851 28.55 1.11 -20.67
N PRO A 852 29.88 0.91 -20.71
CA PRO A 852 30.47 -0.42 -20.72
C PRO A 852 29.99 -1.21 -19.50
N ARG A 853 29.66 -2.50 -19.71
CA ARG A 853 29.52 -3.46 -18.61
C ARG A 853 30.81 -3.40 -17.80
N GLY A 854 30.72 -2.90 -16.58
CA GLY A 854 31.80 -2.99 -15.63
C GLY A 854 31.84 -4.43 -15.12
N ASP A 855 33.03 -4.99 -15.02
CA ASP A 855 33.32 -6.36 -14.59
C ASP A 855 33.04 -6.55 -13.08
N ASN A 856 31.80 -6.28 -12.65
CA ASN A 856 31.36 -6.39 -11.27
C ASN A 856 30.41 -7.58 -11.13
N ASN A 857 30.88 -8.62 -10.44
CA ASN A 857 30.20 -9.89 -10.10
C ASN A 857 28.84 -9.77 -9.35
N ASN A 858 28.23 -8.58 -9.26
CA ASN A 858 26.91 -8.37 -8.66
C ASN A 858 25.80 -8.15 -9.72
N GLU A 859 26.13 -8.15 -11.02
CA GLU A 859 25.16 -7.97 -12.11
C GLU A 859 24.32 -9.24 -12.40
N ASP A 860 24.79 -10.42 -12.00
CA ASP A 860 24.16 -11.71 -12.34
C ASP A 860 22.91 -12.02 -11.47
N GLU A 861 22.82 -11.50 -10.24
CA GLU A 861 21.82 -11.96 -9.25
C GLU A 861 20.37 -11.50 -9.51
N ASP A 862 20.17 -10.33 -10.13
CA ASP A 862 18.83 -9.78 -10.42
C ASP A 862 18.23 -10.34 -11.73
N GLU A 863 19.09 -10.71 -12.69
CA GLU A 863 18.67 -11.42 -13.93
C GLU A 863 18.24 -12.86 -13.58
N ASP A 864 18.95 -13.53 -12.68
CA ASP A 864 18.60 -14.87 -12.17
C ASP A 864 17.22 -14.91 -11.49
N GLU A 865 16.85 -13.87 -10.71
CA GLU A 865 15.52 -13.79 -10.07
C GLU A 865 14.37 -13.66 -11.08
N GLU A 866 14.56 -12.92 -12.18
CA GLU A 866 13.55 -12.75 -13.23
C GLU A 866 13.30 -14.04 -13.99
N ASP A 867 14.38 -14.75 -14.31
CA ASP A 867 14.30 -16.05 -14.98
C ASP A 867 13.63 -17.11 -14.09
N ASP A 868 13.88 -17.10 -12.78
CA ASP A 868 13.22 -17.98 -11.81
C ASP A 868 11.73 -17.63 -11.59
N GLU A 869 11.39 -16.34 -11.54
CA GLU A 869 9.99 -15.88 -11.45
C GLU A 869 9.17 -16.29 -12.68
N GLU A 870 9.73 -16.11 -13.88
CA GLU A 870 9.08 -16.54 -15.11
C GLU A 870 8.94 -18.05 -15.19
N ARG A 871 9.99 -18.79 -14.81
CA ARG A 871 9.97 -20.26 -14.80
C ARG A 871 8.95 -20.82 -13.82
N THR A 872 8.88 -20.27 -12.60
CA THR A 872 7.87 -20.68 -11.61
C THR A 872 6.45 -20.37 -12.08
N ALA A 873 6.21 -19.20 -12.68
CA ALA A 873 4.91 -18.85 -13.24
C ALA A 873 4.48 -19.78 -14.38
N ARG A 874 5.40 -20.16 -15.28
CA ARG A 874 5.13 -21.13 -16.36
C ARG A 874 4.79 -22.52 -15.80
N ASN A 875 5.51 -22.97 -14.77
CA ASN A 875 5.23 -24.24 -14.11
C ASN A 875 3.86 -24.25 -13.41
N GLU A 876 3.49 -23.16 -12.71
CA GLU A 876 2.18 -23.02 -12.08
C GLU A 876 1.04 -23.09 -13.10
N VAL A 877 1.21 -22.44 -14.26
CA VAL A 877 0.23 -22.47 -15.36
C VAL A 877 0.07 -23.90 -15.92
N ALA A 878 1.17 -24.61 -16.15
CA ALA A 878 1.12 -25.99 -16.64
C ALA A 878 0.42 -26.93 -15.65
N LEU A 879 0.73 -26.82 -14.35
CA LEU A 879 0.06 -27.60 -13.30
C LEU A 879 -1.43 -27.26 -13.17
N ALA A 880 -1.81 -26.00 -13.31
CA ALA A 880 -3.21 -25.58 -13.27
C ALA A 880 -4.01 -26.18 -14.44
N ARG A 881 -3.41 -26.29 -15.64
CA ARG A 881 -4.04 -26.96 -16.80
C ARG A 881 -4.29 -28.43 -16.53
N LEU A 882 -3.27 -29.17 -16.08
CA LEU A 882 -3.40 -30.60 -15.74
C LEU A 882 -4.50 -30.85 -14.70
N ARG A 883 -4.64 -29.96 -13.72
CA ARG A 883 -5.70 -30.04 -12.70
C ARG A 883 -7.10 -29.81 -13.28
N ARG A 884 -7.25 -28.86 -14.20
CA ARG A 884 -8.54 -28.61 -14.89
C ARG A 884 -8.92 -29.76 -15.82
N GLU A 885 -7.97 -30.33 -16.55
CA GLU A 885 -8.18 -31.50 -17.42
C GLU A 885 -8.65 -32.72 -16.62
N ARG A 886 -8.01 -32.99 -15.48
CA ARG A 886 -8.41 -34.09 -14.60
C ARG A 886 -9.84 -33.93 -14.10
N GLN A 887 -10.25 -32.72 -13.71
CA GLN A 887 -11.62 -32.45 -13.27
C GLN A 887 -12.64 -32.61 -14.41
N ALA A 888 -12.30 -32.22 -15.64
CA ALA A 888 -13.13 -32.44 -16.82
C ALA A 888 -13.32 -33.95 -17.11
N ILE A 889 -12.26 -34.74 -16.94
CA ILE A 889 -12.30 -36.20 -17.09
C ILE A 889 -13.19 -36.84 -16.00
N GLU A 890 -13.01 -36.45 -14.73
CA GLU A 890 -13.79 -36.96 -13.60
C GLU A 890 -15.28 -36.58 -13.68
N THR A 891 -15.63 -35.42 -14.22
CA THR A 891 -17.03 -34.99 -14.41
C THR A 891 -17.69 -35.61 -15.65
N SER A 892 -16.90 -36.06 -16.63
CA SER A 892 -17.37 -36.69 -17.87
C SER A 892 -17.56 -38.22 -17.79
N THR A 893 -17.07 -38.88 -16.73
CA THR A 893 -17.17 -40.34 -16.58
C THR A 893 -18.24 -40.74 -15.55
N PRO A 894 -19.36 -41.40 -15.93
CA PRO A 894 -20.25 -42.01 -14.96
C PRO A 894 -19.54 -43.25 -14.38
N MET A 895 -19.19 -43.20 -13.10
CA MET A 895 -18.56 -44.32 -12.39
C MET A 895 -19.46 -45.57 -12.43
N LYS A 896 -19.10 -46.56 -13.26
CA LYS A 896 -19.38 -47.96 -12.97
C LYS A 896 -18.28 -48.48 -12.05
N ARG A 897 -18.60 -48.61 -10.75
CA ARG A 897 -17.81 -49.39 -9.80
C ARG A 897 -17.71 -50.83 -10.34
N VAL A 898 -16.53 -51.25 -10.76
CA VAL A 898 -16.18 -52.67 -10.87
C VAL A 898 -14.94 -52.90 -10.02
N SER A 899 -15.15 -53.62 -8.93
CA SER A 899 -14.12 -54.27 -8.13
C SER A 899 -13.38 -55.30 -8.97
N LEU A 900 -12.05 -55.29 -8.95
CA LEU A 900 -11.22 -56.48 -9.16
C LEU A 900 -9.83 -56.21 -8.57
N GLY A 901 -9.50 -56.96 -7.52
CA GLY A 901 -8.15 -57.02 -6.96
C GLY A 901 -7.25 -57.97 -7.73
N GLY A 902 -5.95 -57.92 -7.42
CA GLY A 902 -4.99 -58.95 -7.83
C GLY A 902 -3.60 -58.45 -8.17
N ARG A 903 -2.72 -58.44 -7.16
CA ARG A 903 -1.30 -58.87 -7.15
C ARG A 903 -0.34 -58.62 -8.35
N GLN A 904 0.75 -57.95 -7.99
CA GLN A 904 2.19 -58.31 -8.15
C GLN A 904 2.95 -58.15 -9.51
N ASP A 905 3.97 -57.29 -9.41
CA ASP A 905 5.41 -57.55 -9.61
C ASP A 905 6.14 -57.30 -10.96
N LYS A 906 7.27 -56.57 -10.80
CA LYS A 906 8.61 -56.63 -11.46
C LYS A 906 8.98 -55.73 -12.66
N LEU A 907 9.73 -54.66 -12.32
CA LEU A 907 11.18 -54.40 -12.58
C LEU A 907 11.82 -54.66 -13.98
N LEU A 908 12.33 -53.53 -14.54
CA LEU A 908 13.68 -53.25 -15.09
C LEU A 908 14.27 -53.94 -16.35
N ALA A 909 14.77 -53.06 -17.24
CA ALA A 909 16.11 -53.02 -17.89
C ALA A 909 16.21 -53.19 -19.43
N ALA A 910 16.73 -52.13 -20.08
CA ALA A 910 17.82 -52.04 -21.10
C ALA A 910 17.77 -52.93 -22.36
N ASN A 911 18.22 -52.59 -23.58
CA ASN A 911 19.02 -51.49 -24.15
C ASN A 911 19.01 -51.60 -25.71
N ALA A 912 19.45 -50.52 -26.37
CA ALA A 912 20.24 -50.44 -27.64
C ALA A 912 19.58 -50.45 -29.05
N ALA A 913 19.76 -49.28 -29.70
CA ALA A 913 20.45 -49.04 -31.00
C ALA A 913 19.65 -48.71 -32.29
N GLN A 914 19.94 -47.48 -32.76
CA GLN A 914 20.25 -47.00 -34.13
C GLN A 914 19.16 -46.55 -35.13
N ASP A 915 19.30 -45.25 -35.44
CA ASP A 915 19.23 -44.52 -36.73
C ASP A 915 18.06 -44.76 -37.70
N VAL A 916 17.30 -43.70 -38.01
CA VAL A 916 17.24 -43.02 -39.33
C VAL A 916 16.19 -41.88 -39.29
N VAL A 917 16.53 -40.80 -39.98
CA VAL A 917 15.83 -39.54 -40.28
C VAL A 917 14.42 -39.75 -40.87
N ASP A 918 13.38 -39.13 -40.29
CA ASP A 918 12.46 -38.24 -41.03
C ASP A 918 11.38 -37.55 -40.17
N SER A 919 10.95 -36.39 -40.65
CA SER A 919 10.04 -35.40 -40.06
C SER A 919 8.63 -35.91 -39.72
N PRO A 920 7.95 -35.47 -38.62
CA PRO A 920 6.54 -35.77 -38.44
C PRO A 920 5.65 -34.62 -38.96
N SER A 921 4.88 -34.94 -39.99
CA SER A 921 3.66 -34.23 -40.39
C SER A 921 2.56 -34.44 -39.33
N ALA A 922 1.80 -33.37 -39.08
CA ALA A 922 0.70 -33.34 -38.12
C ALA A 922 -0.46 -34.27 -38.54
N PRO A 923 -1.07 -35.05 -37.62
CA PRO A 923 -2.35 -35.68 -37.90
C PRO A 923 -3.49 -34.71 -37.58
N SER A 924 -4.17 -34.27 -38.62
CA SER A 924 -5.47 -33.64 -38.58
C SER A 924 -6.51 -34.59 -37.99
N LYS A 925 -7.07 -34.26 -36.81
CA LYS A 925 -8.30 -34.90 -36.32
C LYS A 925 -9.51 -34.05 -36.69
N GLN A 926 -10.21 -34.56 -37.70
CA GLN A 926 -11.56 -34.21 -38.11
C GLN A 926 -12.52 -34.11 -36.91
N ILE A 927 -13.18 -32.95 -36.79
CA ILE A 927 -14.38 -32.77 -35.98
C ILE A 927 -15.54 -33.40 -36.77
N VAL A 928 -16.05 -34.53 -36.29
CA VAL A 928 -17.30 -35.11 -36.79
C VAL A 928 -18.45 -34.28 -36.22
N LEU A 929 -19.02 -33.44 -37.08
CA LEU A 929 -20.30 -32.76 -36.84
C LEU A 929 -21.42 -33.79 -36.91
N ALA A 930 -21.93 -34.21 -35.75
CA ALA A 930 -23.19 -34.94 -35.67
C ALA A 930 -24.34 -33.95 -35.92
N SER A 931 -24.96 -34.06 -37.08
CA SER A 931 -26.22 -33.41 -37.43
C SER A 931 -27.37 -34.21 -36.83
N GLY A 932 -28.04 -33.64 -35.83
CA GLY A 932 -29.31 -34.13 -35.30
C GLY A 932 -30.43 -33.21 -35.78
N SER A 933 -31.33 -33.76 -36.57
CA SER A 933 -32.54 -33.13 -37.10
C SER A 933 -33.49 -32.67 -35.99
N ALA A 934 -34.09 -31.51 -36.20
CA ALA A 934 -35.07 -30.88 -35.33
C ALA A 934 -36.44 -31.56 -35.42
N GLU A 935 -37.07 -31.79 -34.27
CA GLU A 935 -38.52 -31.68 -34.03
C GLU A 935 -38.76 -31.81 -32.52
N ASP A 936 -38.83 -30.68 -31.81
CA ASP A 936 -39.94 -30.36 -30.88
C ASP A 936 -39.67 -29.03 -30.15
N GLY A 937 -40.71 -28.20 -30.12
CA GLY A 937 -40.65 -26.83 -29.64
C GLY A 937 -40.59 -26.73 -28.10
N SER A 938 -39.49 -26.18 -27.58
CA SER A 938 -39.54 -25.37 -26.36
C SER A 938 -38.55 -24.21 -26.47
N ALA A 939 -39.02 -23.01 -26.15
CA ALA A 939 -38.25 -21.78 -26.23
C ALA A 939 -37.13 -21.75 -25.19
N ILE A 940 -35.92 -22.17 -25.57
CA ILE A 940 -34.72 -21.96 -24.76
C ILE A 940 -34.31 -20.49 -24.92
N SER A 941 -34.60 -19.68 -23.91
CA SER A 941 -34.00 -18.35 -23.78
C SER A 941 -32.48 -18.50 -23.80
N LYS A 942 -31.81 -17.93 -24.81
CA LYS A 942 -30.35 -17.82 -24.83
C LYS A 942 -29.91 -16.91 -23.68
N THR A 943 -29.66 -17.49 -22.52
CA THR A 943 -29.04 -16.82 -21.38
C THR A 943 -27.61 -16.47 -21.78
N LEU A 944 -27.28 -15.18 -21.77
CA LEU A 944 -25.90 -14.71 -21.90
C LEU A 944 -25.02 -15.45 -20.86
N PRO A 945 -23.78 -15.86 -21.20
CA PRO A 945 -22.91 -16.51 -20.22
C PRO A 945 -22.71 -15.58 -19.01
N ALA A 946 -22.88 -16.15 -17.80
CA ALA A 946 -22.76 -15.41 -16.56
C ALA A 946 -21.37 -14.74 -16.46
N ARG A 947 -21.33 -13.43 -16.20
CA ARG A 947 -20.07 -12.66 -16.14
C ARG A 947 -19.15 -13.18 -15.02
N ARG A 948 -17.97 -13.71 -15.39
CA ARG A 948 -16.93 -14.24 -14.48
C ARG A 948 -16.32 -13.16 -13.56
N TRP A 949 -16.22 -11.94 -14.06
CA TRP A 949 -15.75 -10.79 -13.30
C TRP A 949 -16.40 -9.50 -13.76
N TRP A 950 -16.28 -8.46 -12.94
CA TRP A 950 -16.68 -7.09 -13.26
C TRP A 950 -15.78 -6.10 -12.53
N HIS A 951 -15.60 -4.90 -13.08
CA HIS A 951 -14.89 -3.82 -12.40
C HIS A 951 -15.46 -2.44 -12.74
N THR A 952 -15.16 -1.46 -11.90
CA THR A 952 -15.43 -0.05 -12.16
C THR A 952 -14.40 0.86 -11.50
N TYR A 953 -14.21 2.05 -12.09
CA TYR A 953 -13.42 3.17 -11.55
C TYR A 953 -14.31 4.39 -11.26
N LYS A 954 -15.63 4.17 -11.13
CA LYS A 954 -16.63 5.22 -10.90
C LYS A 954 -16.52 5.81 -9.49
N TYR A 955 -16.25 4.98 -8.49
CA TYR A 955 -16.05 5.40 -7.10
C TYR A 955 -14.58 5.69 -6.87
N ARG A 956 -14.27 6.82 -6.25
CA ARG A 956 -12.90 7.32 -6.07
C ARG A 956 -12.76 7.99 -4.73
N ASP A 957 -11.52 8.11 -4.27
CA ASP A 957 -11.17 8.58 -2.93
C ASP A 957 -11.98 7.81 -1.87
N LEU A 958 -12.00 6.48 -2.03
CA LEU A 958 -12.70 5.57 -1.15
C LEU A 958 -11.98 5.51 0.20
N LEU A 959 -12.67 5.90 1.27
CA LEU A 959 -12.22 5.66 2.64
C LEU A 959 -12.46 4.19 3.03
N GLY A 960 -13.53 3.59 2.50
CA GLY A 960 -13.84 2.17 2.67
C GLY A 960 -15.25 1.80 2.25
N ILE A 961 -15.49 0.50 2.16
CA ILE A 961 -16.80 -0.08 1.86
C ILE A 961 -17.15 -1.07 2.97
N VAL A 962 -18.32 -0.90 3.58
CA VAL A 962 -18.76 -1.71 4.71
C VAL A 962 -20.20 -2.25 4.51
N PRO A 963 -20.49 -3.50 4.91
CA PRO A 963 -21.83 -4.08 4.78
C PRO A 963 -22.83 -3.51 5.82
N LEU A 964 -24.09 -3.31 5.41
CA LEU A 964 -25.16 -2.77 6.25
C LEU A 964 -26.27 -3.77 6.60
N GLY A 965 -26.18 -5.00 6.12
CA GLY A 965 -27.12 -6.07 6.43
C GLY A 965 -26.44 -7.43 6.37
N SER A 966 -26.87 -8.36 7.23
CA SER A 966 -26.56 -9.77 7.04
C SER A 966 -27.47 -10.30 5.93
N GLY A 967 -26.90 -10.89 4.87
CA GLY A 967 -27.66 -11.67 3.89
C GLY A 967 -28.28 -12.96 4.46
N SER A 968 -28.61 -12.98 5.76
CA SER A 968 -29.18 -14.10 6.49
C SER A 968 -30.30 -13.54 7.36
N THR A 969 -31.52 -13.92 7.00
CA THR A 969 -32.72 -13.80 7.81
C THR A 969 -32.58 -14.73 9.02
N TYR A 970 -32.23 -14.18 10.18
CA TYR A 970 -32.57 -14.79 11.46
C TYR A 970 -33.47 -13.83 12.23
N HIS A 971 -34.75 -14.20 12.32
CA HIS A 971 -35.59 -13.82 13.43
C HIS A 971 -34.95 -14.38 14.71
N ALA A 972 -34.23 -13.54 15.44
CA ALA A 972 -34.00 -13.78 16.85
C ALA A 972 -35.32 -13.46 17.56
N GLY A 973 -36.00 -14.49 18.05
CA GLY A 973 -37.10 -14.34 18.98
C GLY A 973 -36.59 -13.65 20.25
N SER A 974 -36.77 -12.34 20.33
CA SER A 974 -36.88 -11.64 21.61
C SER A 974 -38.37 -11.42 21.84
N GLY A 975 -38.93 -12.12 22.83
CA GLY A 975 -40.28 -11.85 23.30
C GLY A 975 -40.39 -10.40 23.75
N ASP A 976 -41.15 -9.62 23.00
CA ASP A 976 -41.90 -8.49 23.53
C ASP A 976 -43.27 -8.57 22.83
N ALA A 977 -44.18 -9.28 23.50
CA ALA A 977 -45.56 -9.38 23.08
C ALA A 977 -46.25 -8.04 23.35
N LEU A 978 -46.42 -7.23 22.32
CA LEU A 978 -47.49 -6.23 22.27
C LEU A 978 -48.15 -6.30 20.89
N SER A 979 -49.42 -6.66 20.95
CA SER A 979 -50.40 -6.88 19.90
C SER A 979 -50.51 -5.75 18.88
N SER A 980 -50.44 -6.10 17.60
CA SER A 980 -51.30 -5.53 16.56
C SER A 980 -51.47 -6.57 15.46
N SER A 981 -52.65 -7.19 15.47
CA SER A 981 -53.18 -8.06 14.44
C SER A 981 -53.36 -7.28 13.14
N GLU A 982 -52.66 -7.70 12.09
CA GLU A 982 -53.09 -7.65 10.68
C GLU A 982 -52.04 -8.42 9.88
N GLU A 983 -52.23 -9.73 9.81
CA GLU A 983 -51.56 -10.60 8.85
C GLU A 983 -52.23 -10.41 7.50
N GLU A 984 -51.48 -9.86 6.52
CA GLU A 984 -51.72 -10.18 5.12
C GLU A 984 -50.45 -10.83 4.55
N GLU A 985 -50.66 -12.05 4.08
CA GLU A 985 -49.73 -12.92 3.37
C GLU A 985 -49.12 -12.20 2.16
N ASN A 986 -47.82 -11.93 2.21
CA ASN A 986 -47.00 -11.76 1.03
C ASN A 986 -45.72 -12.60 1.22
N GLU A 987 -45.86 -13.91 1.01
CA GLU A 987 -44.73 -14.79 0.73
C GLU A 987 -44.16 -14.49 -0.65
N ASP A 988 -43.48 -13.35 -0.78
CA ASP A 988 -42.52 -13.15 -1.86
C ASP A 988 -41.13 -13.11 -1.22
N ALA A 989 -40.54 -14.29 -1.06
CA ALA A 989 -39.22 -14.49 -0.49
C ALA A 989 -38.14 -13.95 -1.44
N GLY A 990 -38.03 -12.63 -1.53
CA GLY A 990 -37.04 -11.93 -2.35
C GLY A 990 -35.62 -12.34 -1.98
N GLU A 991 -34.81 -12.69 -2.98
CA GLU A 991 -33.38 -12.93 -2.83
C GLU A 991 -32.74 -11.77 -2.04
N GLY A 992 -32.19 -12.03 -0.85
CA GLY A 992 -31.53 -11.00 -0.06
C GLY A 992 -30.35 -10.38 -0.81
N PHE A 993 -30.46 -9.12 -1.22
CA PHE A 993 -29.39 -8.39 -1.90
C PHE A 993 -28.33 -7.89 -0.90
N LEU A 994 -27.05 -7.99 -1.26
CA LEU A 994 -25.96 -7.35 -0.51
C LEU A 994 -26.15 -5.83 -0.49
N GLU A 995 -26.33 -5.25 0.69
CA GLU A 995 -26.43 -3.80 0.92
C GLU A 995 -25.17 -3.27 1.59
N VAL A 996 -24.57 -2.20 1.04
CA VAL A 996 -23.33 -1.61 1.55
C VAL A 996 -23.38 -0.10 1.68
N ALA A 997 -22.57 0.45 2.59
CA ALA A 997 -22.17 1.85 2.59
C ALA A 997 -20.82 1.99 1.87
N VAL A 998 -20.78 2.83 0.85
CA VAL A 998 -19.56 3.22 0.13
C VAL A 998 -19.21 4.63 0.59
N VAL A 999 -18.17 4.78 1.41
CA VAL A 999 -17.76 6.06 1.99
C VAL A 999 -16.64 6.66 1.16
N GLU A 1000 -16.88 7.83 0.59
CA GLU A 1000 -15.90 8.60 -0.19
C GLU A 1000 -15.46 9.85 0.57
N ARG A 1001 -14.20 10.26 0.38
CA ARG A 1001 -13.64 11.50 0.92
C ARG A 1001 -12.81 12.21 -0.14
N PRO A 1002 -13.45 12.91 -1.09
CA PRO A 1002 -12.73 13.59 -2.17
C PRO A 1002 -12.00 14.84 -1.68
N MET A 1003 -10.94 15.22 -2.40
CA MET A 1003 -10.04 16.31 -2.00
C MET A 1003 -10.70 17.69 -1.87
N TRP A 1004 -11.80 17.97 -2.57
CA TRP A 1004 -12.50 19.25 -2.44
C TRP A 1004 -13.39 19.33 -1.18
N ASP A 1005 -13.66 18.21 -0.52
CA ASP A 1005 -14.36 18.21 0.78
C ASP A 1005 -13.34 18.27 1.95
N VAL A 1006 -12.03 18.12 1.68
CA VAL A 1006 -10.93 18.18 2.66
C VAL A 1006 -10.69 19.61 3.11
N ASP A 1007 -10.54 19.80 4.43
CA ASP A 1007 -10.29 21.11 5.01
C ASP A 1007 -8.82 21.47 4.82
N LEU A 1008 -8.55 22.38 3.89
CA LEU A 1008 -7.21 22.87 3.58
C LEU A 1008 -6.96 24.22 4.27
N PRO A 1009 -5.72 24.50 4.70
CA PRO A 1009 -5.38 25.80 5.27
C PRO A 1009 -5.53 26.92 4.24
N GLY A 1010 -5.81 28.13 4.73
CA GLY A 1010 -5.88 29.34 3.92
C GLY A 1010 -4.61 29.53 3.08
N ARG A 1011 -4.77 30.04 1.85
CA ARG A 1011 -3.65 30.33 0.95
C ARG A 1011 -3.20 31.77 1.15
N TYR A 1012 -1.90 31.96 1.32
CA TYR A 1012 -1.30 33.28 1.43
C TYR A 1012 -0.61 33.61 0.10
N LEU A 1013 -1.31 34.32 -0.76
CA LEU A 1013 -0.73 34.89 -1.97
C LEU A 1013 -0.31 36.32 -1.65
N ARG A 1014 0.93 36.68 -1.99
CA ARG A 1014 1.37 38.09 -1.96
C ARG A 1014 0.59 38.84 -3.05
N ASP A 1015 0.12 40.04 -2.77
CA ASP A 1015 -0.37 40.95 -3.80
C ASP A 1015 0.83 41.35 -4.67
N TYR A 1016 0.99 40.68 -5.81
CA TYR A 1016 1.94 41.10 -6.85
C TYR A 1016 1.19 42.06 -7.79
N GLU A 1017 1.41 43.36 -7.61
CA GLU A 1017 1.19 44.37 -8.66
C GLU A 1017 2.39 44.42 -9.62
#